data_AF-N1Z584-F1
#
_entry.id   AF-N1Z584-F1
#
_cell.length_a   1.000
_cell.length_b   1.000
_cell.length_c   1.000
_cell.angle_alpha   90.00
_cell.angle_beta   90.00
_cell.angle_gamma   90.00
#
_symmetry.space_group_name_H-M   'P 1'
#
loop_
_entity.id
_entity.type
_entity.pdbx_description
1 polymer ?
#
loop_
_entity_poly.entity_id
_entity_poly.type
_entity_poly.pdbx_seq_one_letter_code
_entity_poly.pdbx_strand_id
1 'polypeptide(L)'
;MSLSEANALIGSLDEATVSEDGYYKTKFRIDFVMDGQPDNYIGRQDLGDGDGTLIEHIEGYHAYYENNANWDNYVLQGGGTEALEADKAQREMLLHEFVPYLKLHNNLSKMEQAATKALEENSGMTATETAYHTTMKDYVSKCWAMVNSGDYSLPPVPQLKDFDTELAAYKEHVKEEIAQEAAAAGMTVEEYAEGGYEAPQAENTFTIYQLKDDVPLDFHFLPLEEIQGKGLAVDPANYEKTYTAPLTPGTTLEGIFEKFNIDRPEDFKGHSLSVSDVVVLHQNGKDTAHYTDSIGFADISQNFLLENPLKTAELSTEQNANMIDGIINNTPAADGLEAAAGEQISLEQYAKTLKQDEAQKNAGQEQDTTSLTELQQKAAEIAKGYEKLSMQERIDIIAQSLGCTSGKIETSPCTGKWRGTSDIFIRLDNGTSLPIGNRRTPQAKTIKIQNEFINSALARYNPEIIKATKEAAIDALRQREIKDNEIAAQKGLKPYTLLNVEFNESTDEESSRHMGWYYVTLVVGSEIHPHMETGLHHAILDGKVSGTLTRENYFVARALKESDVDYVFNNVGFSSTSSLYSLPVRDEVRERAEKTLAKRSETQQAAPAKTIYYTINEGAARRANDANSFYDYKPGSATAEYRQMVDKAVEIGEHQKKRVDPMYHEKIDSLVDTYARKLAENMNSSFSIEARVPSILIAGGSNFPVRKKEKQNAARDRNMEDWNEIQGLLDKIRSTGMGGISADDPQAIQKLEAKLEKLQSAQDTMKAVNAYYRKHKTLDGCPALSAERIEKMKAEISSQWHIQDKPYPSWALSNNNAEICRIKGRIAELTKKQETTYAGWEFDGGTVEMNREDNRLQIFFEEKPDEKTRETLKENGFRWSPKAGAWQRQLNDNAIYAADRLSCIKPLEIQKEARTAAKTEKKPSIRAQLAQDKEALKAAPKKAAEKSKKQGLVKELNHAEI
;
A
#
# COMPACT_ATOMS: atom_id res chain seq x y z
N MET A 1 -0.52 -46.08 4.25
CA MET A 1 -0.40 -44.64 4.55
C MET A 1 -1.57 -43.97 3.89
N SER A 2 -2.25 -43.05 4.57
CA SER A 2 -3.31 -42.27 3.92
C SER A 2 -2.70 -41.39 2.83
N LEU A 3 -3.52 -40.95 1.87
CA LEU A 3 -3.07 -40.03 0.82
C LEU A 3 -2.50 -38.74 1.42
N SER A 4 -3.14 -38.19 2.46
CA SER A 4 -2.70 -36.94 3.11
C SER A 4 -1.35 -37.08 3.80
N GLU A 5 -1.15 -38.17 4.55
CA GLU A 5 0.16 -38.47 5.17
C GLU A 5 1.25 -38.67 4.13
N ALA A 6 0.94 -39.40 3.05
CA ALA A 6 1.89 -39.62 1.96
C ALA A 6 2.22 -38.32 1.23
N ASN A 7 1.22 -37.49 0.96
CA ASN A 7 1.39 -36.21 0.27
C ASN A 7 2.27 -35.25 1.08
N ALA A 8 2.04 -35.14 2.39
CA ALA A 8 2.85 -34.30 3.28
C ALA A 8 4.27 -34.85 3.49
N LEU A 9 4.40 -36.17 3.68
CA LEU A 9 5.70 -36.82 3.86
C LEU A 9 6.58 -36.65 2.61
N ILE A 10 6.01 -36.87 1.42
CA ILE A 10 6.74 -36.72 0.16
C ILE A 10 7.21 -35.28 -0.05
N GLY A 11 6.34 -34.28 0.19
CA GLY A 11 6.76 -32.88 0.11
C GLY A 11 7.89 -32.53 1.08
N SER A 12 7.82 -33.02 2.32
CA SER A 12 8.87 -32.79 3.32
C SER A 12 10.20 -33.47 2.95
N LEU A 13 10.13 -34.68 2.37
CA LEU A 13 11.31 -35.41 1.90
C LEU A 13 11.93 -34.75 0.67
N ASP A 14 11.11 -34.26 -0.25
CA ASP A 14 11.55 -33.53 -1.43
C ASP A 14 12.32 -32.28 -1.01
N GLU A 15 11.73 -31.43 -0.17
CA GLU A 15 12.33 -30.20 0.37
C GLU A 15 13.65 -30.47 1.11
N ALA A 16 13.70 -31.49 1.98
CA ALA A 16 14.92 -31.83 2.71
C ALA A 16 16.06 -32.28 1.78
N THR A 17 15.72 -32.94 0.67
CA THR A 17 16.68 -33.52 -0.27
C THR A 17 17.27 -32.50 -1.24
N VAL A 18 16.60 -31.35 -1.48
CA VAL A 18 17.11 -30.26 -2.35
C VAL A 18 18.50 -29.76 -1.90
N SER A 19 18.87 -29.99 -0.64
CA SER A 19 20.18 -29.62 -0.07
C SER A 19 21.33 -30.62 -0.33
N GLU A 20 21.07 -31.79 -0.91
CA GLU A 20 22.08 -32.82 -1.24
C GLU A 20 22.45 -32.85 -2.75
N ASP A 21 23.67 -33.24 -3.11
CA ASP A 21 24.12 -33.38 -4.52
C ASP A 21 23.44 -34.59 -5.21
N GLY A 22 22.20 -34.43 -5.70
CA GLY A 22 21.50 -35.44 -6.52
C GLY A 22 19.99 -35.51 -6.30
N TYR A 23 19.34 -36.51 -6.89
CA TYR A 23 17.91 -36.77 -6.70
C TYR A 23 17.65 -38.28 -6.52
N TYR A 24 16.67 -38.65 -5.69
CA TYR A 24 16.32 -40.04 -5.41
C TYR A 24 15.05 -40.47 -6.15
N LYS A 25 15.21 -41.44 -7.06
CA LYS A 25 14.09 -41.98 -7.86
C LYS A 25 13.14 -42.81 -7.00
N THR A 26 11.92 -42.31 -6.81
CA THR A 26 10.87 -42.98 -6.04
C THR A 26 9.75 -43.47 -6.96
N LYS A 27 9.21 -44.66 -6.67
CA LYS A 27 8.01 -45.19 -7.33
C LYS A 27 6.90 -45.23 -6.32
N PHE A 28 5.71 -44.81 -6.73
CA PHE A 28 4.53 -44.83 -5.87
C PHE A 28 3.33 -45.43 -6.60
N ARG A 29 2.38 -45.90 -5.81
CA ARG A 29 1.08 -46.39 -6.26
C ARG A 29 0.01 -45.80 -5.35
N ILE A 30 -1.02 -45.23 -5.94
CA ILE A 30 -2.21 -44.70 -5.27
C ILE A 30 -3.36 -45.64 -5.63
N ASP A 31 -3.91 -46.33 -4.65
CA ASP A 31 -5.15 -47.10 -4.80
C ASP A 31 -6.35 -46.21 -4.43
N PHE A 32 -7.35 -46.13 -5.31
CA PHE A 32 -8.50 -45.22 -5.14
C PHE A 32 -9.81 -45.84 -5.63
N VAL A 33 -10.94 -45.20 -5.28
CA VAL A 33 -12.28 -45.59 -5.76
C VAL A 33 -12.96 -44.35 -6.32
N MET A 34 -13.10 -44.30 -7.64
CA MET A 34 -13.72 -43.17 -8.35
C MET A 34 -14.94 -43.68 -9.11
N ASP A 35 -16.06 -42.96 -9.03
CA ASP A 35 -17.34 -43.34 -9.64
C ASP A 35 -17.80 -44.77 -9.25
N GLY A 36 -17.50 -45.17 -8.01
CA GLY A 36 -17.81 -46.48 -7.46
C GLY A 36 -16.94 -47.62 -7.99
N GLN A 37 -15.93 -47.35 -8.83
CA GLN A 37 -15.01 -48.34 -9.38
C GLN A 37 -13.63 -48.24 -8.71
N PRO A 38 -13.10 -49.35 -8.15
CA PRO A 38 -11.74 -49.36 -7.63
C PRO A 38 -10.72 -49.36 -8.76
N ASP A 39 -9.74 -48.48 -8.69
CA ASP A 39 -8.63 -48.40 -9.63
C ASP A 39 -7.32 -48.00 -8.92
N ASN A 40 -6.22 -47.92 -9.67
CA ASN A 40 -4.92 -47.55 -9.16
C ASN A 40 -4.13 -46.68 -10.14
N TYR A 41 -3.44 -45.68 -9.61
CA TYR A 41 -2.49 -44.84 -10.34
C TYR A 41 -1.06 -45.18 -9.92
N ILE A 42 -0.18 -45.41 -10.89
CA ILE A 42 1.23 -45.72 -10.63
C ILE A 42 2.08 -44.60 -11.24
N GLY A 43 2.90 -43.95 -10.40
CA GLY A 43 3.76 -42.85 -10.80
C GLY A 43 5.20 -43.02 -10.32
N ARG A 44 6.06 -42.13 -10.81
CA ARG A 44 7.43 -41.95 -10.32
C ARG A 44 7.68 -40.48 -10.04
N GLN A 45 8.34 -40.20 -8.93
CA GLN A 45 8.77 -38.86 -8.52
C GLN A 45 10.23 -38.94 -8.10
N ASP A 46 11.02 -37.95 -8.49
CA ASP A 46 12.44 -37.86 -8.22
C ASP A 46 12.65 -36.91 -7.03
N LEU A 47 12.81 -37.44 -5.81
CA LEU A 47 12.91 -36.60 -4.60
C LEU A 47 14.19 -35.76 -4.62
N GLY A 48 14.06 -34.45 -4.40
CA GLY A 48 15.13 -33.45 -4.40
C GLY A 48 15.18 -32.56 -5.65
N ASP A 49 14.26 -32.73 -6.61
CA ASP A 49 14.16 -31.88 -7.80
C ASP A 49 13.30 -30.63 -7.58
N GLY A 50 12.58 -30.55 -6.45
CA GLY A 50 11.73 -29.42 -6.09
C GLY A 50 10.31 -29.51 -6.66
N ASP A 51 9.88 -30.67 -7.15
CA ASP A 51 8.52 -30.91 -7.66
C ASP A 51 7.46 -30.94 -6.55
N GLY A 52 7.86 -30.91 -5.27
CA GLY A 52 6.98 -30.69 -4.13
C GLY A 52 6.18 -31.91 -3.69
N THR A 53 4.91 -31.71 -3.32
CA THR A 53 4.06 -32.80 -2.81
C THR A 53 3.65 -33.78 -3.91
N LEU A 54 3.17 -34.97 -3.51
CA LEU A 54 2.76 -36.03 -4.44
C LEU A 54 1.69 -35.57 -5.45
N ILE A 55 0.71 -34.77 -5.01
CA ILE A 55 -0.36 -34.25 -5.85
C ILE A 55 0.16 -33.16 -6.80
N GLU A 56 1.02 -32.26 -6.31
CA GLU A 56 1.65 -31.20 -7.12
C GLU A 56 2.53 -31.80 -8.23
N HIS A 57 3.28 -32.86 -7.90
CA HIS A 57 4.06 -33.62 -8.87
C HIS A 57 3.18 -34.24 -9.97
N ILE A 58 2.06 -34.89 -9.60
CA ILE A 58 1.15 -35.50 -10.58
C ILE A 58 0.54 -34.42 -11.50
N GLU A 59 0.10 -33.31 -10.92
CA GLU A 59 -0.46 -32.18 -11.67
C GLU A 59 0.57 -31.54 -12.61
N GLY A 60 1.77 -31.22 -12.10
CA GLY A 60 2.87 -30.64 -12.86
C GLY A 60 3.35 -31.56 -13.98
N TYR A 61 3.50 -32.85 -13.70
CA TYR A 61 3.91 -33.86 -14.68
C TYR A 61 2.93 -33.93 -15.85
N HIS A 62 1.63 -34.08 -15.59
CA HIS A 62 0.64 -34.20 -16.67
C HIS A 62 0.41 -32.88 -17.41
N ALA A 63 0.42 -31.74 -16.71
CA ALA A 63 0.30 -30.42 -17.33
C ALA A 63 1.50 -30.09 -18.24
N TYR A 64 2.72 -30.51 -17.85
CA TYR A 64 3.89 -30.38 -18.69
C TYR A 64 3.75 -31.15 -20.00
N TYR A 65 3.36 -32.42 -19.94
CA TYR A 65 3.26 -33.27 -21.13
C TYR A 65 2.05 -32.96 -22.02
N GLU A 66 0.95 -32.45 -21.46
CA GLU A 66 -0.20 -31.97 -22.23
C GLU A 66 0.17 -30.80 -23.16
N ASN A 67 1.07 -29.94 -22.70
CA ASN A 67 1.50 -28.73 -23.42
C ASN A 67 2.83 -28.91 -24.18
N ASN A 68 3.41 -30.12 -24.22
CA ASN A 68 4.72 -30.36 -24.80
C ASN A 68 4.65 -30.84 -26.26
N ALA A 69 4.91 -29.92 -27.19
CA ALA A 69 4.93 -30.22 -28.62
C ALA A 69 5.95 -31.30 -29.04
N ASN A 70 7.05 -31.51 -28.30
CA ASN A 70 8.00 -32.58 -28.60
C ASN A 70 7.45 -33.95 -28.21
N TRP A 71 6.68 -34.02 -27.12
CA TRP A 71 5.99 -35.23 -26.70
C TRP A 71 4.85 -35.59 -27.68
N ASP A 72 4.03 -34.61 -28.07
CA ASP A 72 3.01 -34.79 -29.11
C ASP A 72 3.60 -35.40 -30.38
N ASN A 73 4.73 -34.86 -30.84
CA ASN A 73 5.45 -35.39 -32.00
C ASN A 73 5.99 -36.81 -31.78
N TYR A 74 6.43 -37.15 -30.57
CA TYR A 74 6.92 -38.48 -30.22
C TYR A 74 5.78 -39.52 -30.23
N VAL A 75 4.64 -39.20 -29.61
CA VAL A 75 3.44 -40.07 -29.61
C VAL A 75 2.88 -40.24 -31.03
N LEU A 76 2.83 -39.16 -31.81
CA LEU A 76 2.43 -39.19 -33.22
C LEU A 76 3.34 -40.08 -34.08
N GLN A 77 4.66 -40.06 -33.84
CA GLN A 77 5.60 -40.92 -34.57
C GLN A 77 5.51 -42.39 -34.17
N GLY A 78 5.20 -42.68 -32.90
CA GLY A 78 5.14 -44.05 -32.37
C GLY A 78 3.80 -44.76 -32.59
N GLY A 79 2.67 -44.02 -32.55
CA GLY A 79 1.33 -44.61 -32.54
C GLY A 79 0.29 -43.90 -33.42
N GLY A 80 0.66 -42.85 -34.16
CA GLY A 80 -0.26 -42.12 -35.04
C GLY A 80 -1.23 -41.18 -34.31
N THR A 81 -2.25 -40.69 -35.03
CA THR A 81 -3.19 -39.68 -34.53
C THR A 81 -4.11 -40.22 -33.44
N GLU A 82 -4.57 -41.47 -33.55
CA GLU A 82 -5.42 -42.11 -32.54
C GLU A 82 -4.71 -42.26 -31.19
N ALA A 83 -3.40 -42.56 -31.20
CA ALA A 83 -2.60 -42.63 -29.99
C ALA A 83 -2.40 -41.26 -29.34
N LEU A 84 -2.26 -40.19 -30.13
CA LEU A 84 -2.18 -38.83 -29.60
C LEU A 84 -3.51 -38.39 -28.98
N GLU A 85 -4.63 -38.66 -29.63
CA GLU A 85 -5.96 -38.34 -29.10
C GLU A 85 -6.24 -39.09 -27.79
N ALA A 86 -5.87 -40.38 -27.71
CA ALA A 86 -5.97 -41.15 -26.47
C ALA A 86 -5.05 -40.62 -25.36
N ASP A 87 -3.82 -40.22 -25.68
CA ASP A 87 -2.84 -39.66 -24.75
C ASP A 87 -3.30 -38.29 -24.17
N LYS A 88 -3.96 -37.47 -25.00
CA LYS A 88 -4.57 -36.20 -24.59
C LYS A 88 -5.81 -36.40 -23.73
N ALA A 89 -6.73 -37.27 -24.15
CA ALA A 89 -7.92 -37.58 -23.37
C ALA A 89 -7.58 -38.16 -21.98
N GLN A 90 -6.52 -39.00 -21.90
CA GLN A 90 -6.04 -39.52 -20.62
C GLN A 90 -5.49 -38.42 -19.71
N ARG A 91 -4.76 -37.44 -20.24
CA ARG A 91 -4.23 -36.30 -19.46
C ARG A 91 -5.32 -35.35 -19.01
N GLU A 92 -6.27 -35.07 -19.87
CA GLU A 92 -7.44 -34.25 -19.56
C GLU A 92 -8.21 -34.85 -18.37
N MET A 93 -8.48 -36.16 -18.40
CA MET A 93 -9.08 -36.88 -17.26
C MET A 93 -8.21 -36.79 -16.00
N LEU A 94 -6.89 -36.98 -16.12
CA LEU A 94 -6.00 -36.93 -14.96
C LEU A 94 -5.94 -35.54 -14.32
N LEU A 95 -5.93 -34.47 -15.12
CA LEU A 95 -5.84 -33.08 -14.64
C LEU A 95 -7.16 -32.53 -14.13
N HIS A 96 -8.26 -32.83 -14.82
CA HIS A 96 -9.55 -32.19 -14.54
C HIS A 96 -10.52 -33.05 -13.73
N GLU A 97 -10.27 -34.35 -13.60
CA GLU A 97 -11.11 -35.24 -12.81
C GLU A 97 -10.30 -35.88 -11.66
N PHE A 98 -9.17 -36.52 -11.95
CA PHE A 98 -8.40 -37.27 -10.95
C PHE A 98 -7.63 -36.38 -9.94
N VAL A 99 -6.93 -35.33 -10.39
CA VAL A 99 -6.22 -34.40 -9.48
C VAL A 99 -7.19 -33.69 -8.52
N PRO A 100 -8.33 -33.14 -8.98
CA PRO A 100 -9.36 -32.60 -8.08
C PRO A 100 -9.89 -33.62 -7.08
N TYR A 101 -10.13 -34.86 -7.53
CA TYR A 101 -10.51 -35.98 -6.65
C TYR A 101 -9.46 -36.21 -5.53
N LEU A 102 -8.17 -36.25 -5.87
CA LEU A 102 -7.09 -36.41 -4.88
C LEU A 102 -7.02 -35.23 -3.90
N LYS A 103 -7.15 -33.99 -4.39
CA LYS A 103 -7.16 -32.78 -3.55
C LYS A 103 -8.32 -32.80 -2.56
N LEU A 104 -9.50 -33.22 -2.99
CA LEU A 104 -10.68 -33.33 -2.14
C LEU A 104 -10.51 -34.40 -1.04
N HIS A 105 -9.97 -35.57 -1.39
CA HIS A 105 -9.64 -36.62 -0.42
C HIS A 105 -8.57 -36.18 0.58
N ASN A 106 -7.56 -35.44 0.13
CA ASN A 106 -6.52 -34.87 0.98
C ASN A 106 -7.12 -33.88 2.01
N ASN A 107 -8.01 -33.00 1.57
CA ASN A 107 -8.67 -32.03 2.45
C ASN A 107 -9.58 -32.72 3.48
N LEU A 108 -10.41 -33.66 3.05
CA LEU A 108 -11.28 -34.44 3.94
C LEU A 108 -10.46 -35.22 4.98
N SER A 109 -9.32 -35.81 4.58
CA SER A 109 -8.40 -36.50 5.50
C SER A 109 -7.80 -35.57 6.55
N LYS A 110 -7.41 -34.34 6.15
CA LYS A 110 -6.91 -33.33 7.09
C LYS A 110 -7.99 -32.91 8.09
N MET A 111 -9.24 -32.74 7.64
CA MET A 111 -10.38 -32.44 8.53
C MET A 111 -10.63 -33.55 9.55
N GLU A 112 -10.60 -34.82 9.12
CA GLU A 112 -10.75 -35.96 10.04
C GLU A 112 -9.59 -36.04 11.04
N GLN A 113 -8.35 -35.84 10.59
CA GLN A 113 -7.17 -35.85 11.45
C GLN A 113 -7.24 -34.74 12.51
N ALA A 114 -7.62 -33.52 12.11
CA ALA A 114 -7.79 -32.40 13.03
C ALA A 114 -8.88 -32.67 14.08
N ALA A 115 -10.05 -33.16 13.65
CA ALA A 115 -11.13 -33.51 14.57
C ALA A 115 -10.76 -34.67 15.51
N THR A 116 -10.04 -35.68 15.01
CA THR A 116 -9.59 -36.83 15.81
C THR A 116 -8.53 -36.41 16.82
N LYS A 117 -7.54 -35.62 16.41
CA LYS A 117 -6.51 -35.07 17.30
C LYS A 117 -7.13 -34.21 18.40
N ALA A 118 -8.09 -33.34 18.06
CA ALA A 118 -8.81 -32.54 19.05
C ALA A 118 -9.50 -33.41 20.10
N LEU A 119 -10.21 -34.47 19.67
CA LEU A 119 -10.91 -35.40 20.56
C LEU A 119 -9.96 -36.25 21.42
N GLU A 120 -8.76 -36.55 20.95
CA GLU A 120 -7.77 -37.39 21.65
C GLU A 120 -6.90 -36.60 22.65
N GLU A 121 -6.52 -35.35 22.32
CA GLU A 121 -5.55 -34.57 23.10
C GLU A 121 -6.16 -33.76 24.26
N ASN A 122 -7.48 -33.52 24.28
CA ASN A 122 -8.06 -32.47 25.12
C ASN A 122 -9.06 -32.98 26.18
N SER A 123 -8.64 -32.96 27.46
CA SER A 123 -9.44 -33.40 28.62
C SER A 123 -10.34 -32.31 29.22
N GLY A 124 -10.42 -31.13 28.60
CA GLY A 124 -11.22 -29.97 29.06
C GLY A 124 -12.22 -29.44 28.03
N MET A 125 -12.56 -30.20 27.00
CA MET A 125 -13.43 -29.78 25.90
C MET A 125 -14.89 -29.61 26.35
N THR A 126 -15.58 -28.57 25.87
CA THR A 126 -17.01 -28.36 26.16
C THR A 126 -17.88 -29.40 25.47
N ALA A 127 -19.13 -29.58 25.95
CA ALA A 127 -20.08 -30.49 25.33
C ALA A 127 -20.39 -30.12 23.86
N THR A 128 -20.43 -28.82 23.57
CA THR A 128 -20.67 -28.26 22.22
C THR A 128 -19.52 -28.57 21.26
N GLU A 129 -18.28 -28.35 21.69
CA GLU A 129 -17.09 -28.66 20.89
C GLU A 129 -16.94 -30.17 20.66
N THR A 130 -17.25 -30.99 21.67
CA THR A 130 -17.25 -32.45 21.55
C THR A 130 -18.28 -32.91 20.50
N ALA A 131 -19.49 -32.33 20.53
CA ALA A 131 -20.54 -32.62 19.55
C ALA A 131 -20.14 -32.16 18.13
N TYR A 132 -19.52 -30.98 18.00
CA TYR A 132 -19.01 -30.45 16.74
C TYR A 132 -17.95 -31.37 16.12
N HIS A 133 -16.90 -31.74 16.86
CA HIS A 133 -15.84 -32.60 16.32
C HIS A 133 -16.34 -34.01 16.00
N THR A 134 -17.28 -34.53 16.79
CA THR A 134 -17.95 -35.81 16.48
C THR A 134 -18.75 -35.71 15.18
N THR A 135 -19.54 -34.65 15.01
CA THR A 135 -20.33 -34.43 13.79
C THR A 135 -19.44 -34.15 12.58
N MET A 136 -18.27 -33.53 12.77
CA MET A 136 -17.29 -33.31 11.71
C MET A 136 -16.71 -34.64 11.18
N LYS A 137 -16.48 -35.64 12.05
CA LYS A 137 -16.06 -36.98 11.60
C LYS A 137 -17.15 -37.70 10.82
N ASP A 138 -18.40 -37.58 11.24
CA ASP A 138 -19.56 -38.12 10.53
C ASP A 138 -19.76 -37.44 9.17
N TYR A 139 -19.55 -36.12 9.11
CA TYR A 139 -19.57 -35.32 7.90
C TYR A 139 -18.52 -35.81 6.90
N VAL A 140 -17.25 -35.91 7.33
CA VAL A 140 -16.17 -36.40 6.46
C VAL A 140 -16.46 -37.80 5.94
N SER A 141 -16.97 -38.70 6.80
CA SER A 141 -17.35 -40.06 6.41
C SER A 141 -18.44 -40.09 5.32
N LYS A 142 -19.45 -39.22 5.44
CA LYS A 142 -20.49 -39.05 4.41
C LYS A 142 -19.91 -38.49 3.12
N CYS A 143 -19.10 -37.45 3.19
CA CYS A 143 -18.48 -36.83 2.03
C CYS A 143 -17.59 -37.83 1.28
N TRP A 144 -16.80 -38.65 1.97
CA TRP A 144 -16.03 -39.70 1.30
C TRP A 144 -16.88 -40.71 0.55
N ALA A 145 -18.02 -41.14 1.10
CA ALA A 145 -18.92 -42.05 0.40
C ALA A 145 -19.47 -41.42 -0.89
N MET A 146 -19.82 -40.12 -0.82
CA MET A 146 -20.33 -39.36 -1.97
C MET A 146 -19.24 -39.18 -3.04
N VAL A 147 -18.05 -38.68 -2.65
CA VAL A 147 -16.91 -38.48 -3.56
C VAL A 147 -16.49 -39.79 -4.24
N ASN A 148 -16.38 -40.88 -3.48
CA ASN A 148 -16.03 -42.18 -4.04
C ASN A 148 -17.10 -42.73 -5.01
N SER A 149 -18.35 -42.27 -4.90
CA SER A 149 -19.46 -42.66 -5.79
C SER A 149 -19.62 -41.74 -7.01
N GLY A 150 -18.80 -40.69 -7.14
CA GLY A 150 -18.93 -39.67 -8.18
C GLY A 150 -19.96 -38.58 -7.87
N ASP A 151 -20.50 -38.54 -6.65
CA ASP A 151 -21.39 -37.48 -6.18
C ASP A 151 -20.56 -36.39 -5.47
N TYR A 152 -20.36 -35.29 -6.17
CA TYR A 152 -19.59 -34.15 -5.66
C TYR A 152 -20.49 -33.06 -5.04
N SER A 153 -21.80 -33.30 -4.91
CA SER A 153 -22.75 -32.39 -4.25
C SER A 153 -22.64 -32.50 -2.73
N LEU A 154 -21.49 -32.12 -2.18
CA LEU A 154 -21.22 -32.31 -0.75
C LEU A 154 -22.18 -31.50 0.13
N PRO A 155 -22.62 -32.06 1.27
CA PRO A 155 -23.38 -31.30 2.25
C PRO A 155 -22.57 -30.10 2.78
N PRO A 156 -23.23 -29.06 3.31
CA PRO A 156 -22.54 -27.93 3.91
C PRO A 156 -21.67 -28.39 5.08
N VAL A 157 -20.47 -27.83 5.20
CA VAL A 157 -19.53 -28.14 6.29
C VAL A 157 -20.17 -27.71 7.62
N PRO A 158 -20.26 -28.60 8.63
CA PRO A 158 -20.75 -28.24 9.95
C PRO A 158 -19.95 -27.07 10.52
N GLN A 159 -20.63 -26.05 11.05
CA GLN A 159 -19.99 -24.93 11.72
C GLN A 159 -20.15 -25.06 13.23
N LEU A 160 -19.15 -24.62 14.00
CA LEU A 160 -19.21 -24.72 15.47
C LEU A 160 -20.44 -24.00 16.04
N LYS A 161 -20.81 -22.85 15.45
CA LYS A 161 -22.02 -22.07 15.77
C LYS A 161 -23.34 -22.81 15.56
N ASP A 162 -23.37 -23.87 14.77
CA ASP A 162 -24.58 -24.66 14.52
C ASP A 162 -24.94 -25.56 15.72
N PHE A 163 -24.00 -25.74 16.66
CA PHE A 163 -24.15 -26.53 17.87
C PHE A 163 -24.36 -25.66 19.11
N ASP A 164 -24.47 -24.33 18.94
CA ASP A 164 -24.75 -23.38 20.00
C ASP A 164 -26.23 -23.44 20.42
N THR A 165 -26.46 -24.03 21.59
CA THR A 165 -27.80 -24.21 22.16
C THR A 165 -28.51 -22.90 22.50
N GLU A 166 -27.78 -21.82 22.74
CA GLU A 166 -28.37 -20.51 23.09
C GLU A 166 -28.83 -19.74 21.85
N LEU A 167 -28.04 -19.79 20.77
CA LEU A 167 -28.41 -19.20 19.47
C LEU A 167 -29.61 -19.92 18.83
N ALA A 168 -29.74 -21.22 19.03
CA ALA A 168 -30.89 -22.00 18.58
C ALA A 168 -32.19 -21.57 19.31
N ALA A 169 -32.12 -21.35 20.63
CA ALA A 169 -33.24 -20.86 21.42
C ALA A 169 -33.65 -19.42 21.02
N TYR A 170 -32.68 -18.57 20.70
CA TYR A 170 -32.94 -17.23 20.17
C TYR A 170 -33.61 -17.25 18.80
N LYS A 171 -33.16 -18.12 17.88
CA LYS A 171 -33.79 -18.27 16.55
C LYS A 171 -35.21 -18.81 16.63
N GLU A 172 -35.50 -19.72 17.56
CA GLU A 172 -36.86 -20.20 17.84
C GLU A 172 -37.74 -19.06 18.37
N HIS A 173 -37.25 -18.28 19.33
CA HIS A 173 -37.97 -17.12 19.88
C HIS A 173 -38.32 -16.09 18.79
N VAL A 174 -37.36 -15.77 17.91
CA VAL A 174 -37.57 -14.83 16.79
C VAL A 174 -38.57 -15.38 15.78
N LYS A 175 -38.56 -16.70 15.51
CA LYS A 175 -39.57 -17.34 14.63
C LYS A 175 -40.96 -17.30 15.24
N GLU A 176 -41.08 -17.51 16.55
CA GLU A 176 -42.36 -17.39 17.26
C GLU A 176 -42.89 -15.95 17.22
N GLU A 177 -42.01 -14.96 17.35
CA GLU A 177 -42.37 -13.54 17.29
C GLU A 177 -42.85 -13.13 15.90
N ILE A 178 -42.15 -13.55 14.84
CA ILE A 178 -42.58 -13.35 13.45
C ILE A 178 -43.91 -14.05 13.15
N ALA A 179 -44.13 -15.25 13.70
CA ALA A 179 -45.38 -15.98 13.55
C ALA A 179 -46.55 -15.27 14.24
N GLN A 180 -46.31 -14.66 15.41
CA GLN A 180 -47.31 -13.85 16.12
C GLN A 180 -47.63 -12.56 15.36
N GLU A 181 -46.63 -11.89 14.78
CA GLU A 181 -46.82 -10.67 13.98
C GLU A 181 -47.57 -10.95 12.67
N ALA A 182 -47.22 -12.02 11.96
CA ALA A 182 -47.94 -12.45 10.76
C ALA A 182 -49.40 -12.80 11.09
N ALA A 183 -49.64 -13.50 12.21
CA ALA A 183 -51.00 -13.81 12.68
C ALA A 183 -51.80 -12.56 13.08
N ALA A 184 -51.16 -11.56 13.71
CA ALA A 184 -51.79 -10.29 14.06
C ALA A 184 -52.12 -9.44 12.82
N ALA A 185 -51.31 -9.53 11.76
CA ALA A 185 -51.57 -8.93 10.46
C ALA A 185 -52.63 -9.72 9.64
N GLY A 186 -53.05 -10.90 10.10
CA GLY A 186 -54.03 -11.75 9.42
C GLY A 186 -53.50 -12.41 8.14
N MET A 187 -52.18 -12.58 8.02
CA MET A 187 -51.49 -13.14 6.86
C MET A 187 -50.71 -14.40 7.25
N THR A 188 -50.32 -15.21 6.28
CA THR A 188 -49.37 -16.31 6.51
C THR A 188 -47.95 -15.78 6.68
N VAL A 189 -47.07 -16.51 7.37
CA VAL A 189 -45.66 -16.10 7.60
C VAL A 189 -44.93 -15.90 6.28
N GLU A 190 -45.28 -16.70 5.27
CA GLU A 190 -44.75 -16.64 3.91
C GLU A 190 -45.24 -15.38 3.15
N GLU A 191 -46.52 -15.01 3.26
CA GLU A 191 -47.05 -13.77 2.67
C GLU A 191 -46.53 -12.51 3.36
N TYR A 192 -46.24 -12.57 4.66
CA TYR A 192 -45.63 -11.48 5.42
C TYR A 192 -44.18 -11.22 4.99
N ALA A 193 -43.42 -12.28 4.66
CA ALA A 193 -42.04 -12.19 4.19
C ALA A 193 -41.92 -11.62 2.75
N GLU A 194 -42.87 -11.94 1.86
CA GLU A 194 -42.88 -11.46 0.47
C GLU A 194 -43.27 -9.98 0.31
N GLY A 195 -43.91 -9.38 1.32
CA GLY A 195 -44.33 -7.97 1.34
C GLY A 195 -43.21 -6.94 1.47
N GLY A 196 -41.95 -7.38 1.57
CA GLY A 196 -40.80 -6.52 1.82
C GLY A 196 -40.76 -6.08 3.28
N TYR A 197 -40.15 -6.91 4.12
CA TYR A 197 -39.87 -6.59 5.52
C TYR A 197 -38.92 -5.38 5.60
N GLU A 198 -39.43 -4.21 5.99
CA GLU A 198 -38.61 -3.14 6.57
C GLU A 198 -38.49 -3.43 8.07
N ALA A 199 -37.29 -3.85 8.50
CA ALA A 199 -36.99 -3.94 9.93
C ALA A 199 -37.33 -2.60 10.60
N PRO A 200 -38.07 -2.58 11.71
CA PRO A 200 -38.29 -1.32 12.42
C PRO A 200 -36.92 -0.72 12.75
N GLN A 201 -36.72 0.56 12.43
CA GLN A 201 -35.52 1.28 12.85
C GLN A 201 -35.37 1.07 14.35
N ALA A 202 -34.33 0.34 14.77
CA ALA A 202 -34.01 0.20 16.18
C ALA A 202 -33.94 1.60 16.77
N GLU A 203 -34.83 1.92 17.71
CA GLU A 203 -34.79 3.20 18.40
C GLU A 203 -33.39 3.35 18.98
N ASN A 204 -32.74 4.50 18.75
CA ASN A 204 -31.45 4.76 19.39
C ASN A 204 -31.69 4.71 20.90
N THR A 205 -30.95 3.87 21.63
CA THR A 205 -31.09 3.69 23.09
C THR A 205 -29.73 3.84 23.77
N PHE A 206 -29.73 3.97 25.09
CA PHE A 206 -28.53 3.81 25.91
C PHE A 206 -28.81 2.84 27.05
N THR A 207 -27.78 2.11 27.46
CA THR A 207 -27.83 1.12 28.54
C THR A 207 -26.76 1.46 29.58
N ILE A 208 -27.10 1.38 30.87
CA ILE A 208 -26.19 1.58 31.99
C ILE A 208 -25.88 0.23 32.64
N TYR A 209 -24.59 -0.02 32.85
CA TYR A 209 -24.03 -1.18 33.51
C TYR A 209 -23.32 -0.74 34.79
N GLN A 210 -23.62 -1.39 35.91
CA GLN A 210 -22.98 -1.14 37.21
C GLN A 210 -22.33 -2.43 37.72
N LEU A 211 -21.26 -2.30 38.52
CA LEU A 211 -20.58 -3.47 39.06
C LEU A 211 -21.52 -4.28 39.97
N LYS A 212 -21.42 -5.62 39.90
CA LYS A 212 -22.15 -6.51 40.82
C LYS A 212 -21.61 -6.38 42.24
N ASP A 213 -22.48 -6.61 43.22
CA ASP A 213 -22.15 -6.51 44.65
C ASP A 213 -21.07 -7.51 45.11
N ASP A 214 -20.84 -8.60 44.36
CA ASP A 214 -19.88 -9.66 44.66
C ASP A 214 -18.48 -9.44 44.05
N VAL A 215 -18.30 -8.38 43.26
CA VAL A 215 -17.00 -8.03 42.67
C VAL A 215 -16.06 -7.49 43.76
N PRO A 216 -14.78 -7.93 43.81
CA PRO A 216 -13.81 -7.46 44.80
C PRO A 216 -13.73 -5.93 44.88
N LEU A 217 -13.53 -5.40 46.10
CA LEU A 217 -13.45 -3.96 46.37
C LEU A 217 -12.42 -3.24 45.49
N ASP A 218 -11.41 -3.96 45.00
CA ASP A 218 -10.37 -3.46 44.11
C ASP A 218 -10.85 -3.03 42.72
N PHE A 219 -12.12 -3.25 42.36
CA PHE A 219 -12.74 -2.76 41.11
C PHE A 219 -13.63 -1.53 41.32
N HIS A 220 -14.02 -1.25 42.56
CA HIS A 220 -15.01 -0.21 42.88
C HIS A 220 -14.36 1.17 42.93
N PHE A 221 -14.95 2.14 42.22
CA PHE A 221 -14.56 3.56 42.23
C PHE A 221 -13.10 3.86 41.83
N LEU A 222 -12.46 2.98 41.06
CA LEU A 222 -11.11 3.21 40.57
C LEU A 222 -11.10 3.78 39.15
N PRO A 223 -10.24 4.77 38.84
CA PRO A 223 -9.97 5.20 37.48
C PRO A 223 -9.50 4.06 36.58
N LEU A 224 -9.77 4.14 35.28
CA LEU A 224 -9.41 3.08 34.33
C LEU A 224 -7.90 2.77 34.34
N GLU A 225 -7.07 3.83 34.43
CA GLU A 225 -5.61 3.72 34.49
C GLU A 225 -5.11 2.98 35.74
N GLU A 226 -5.82 3.10 36.87
CA GLU A 226 -5.44 2.41 38.12
C GLU A 226 -5.86 0.93 38.10
N ILE A 227 -7.02 0.61 37.52
CA ILE A 227 -7.45 -0.78 37.27
C ILE A 227 -6.44 -1.48 36.36
N GLN A 228 -6.05 -0.84 35.26
CA GLN A 228 -5.03 -1.36 34.34
C GLN A 228 -3.65 -1.48 34.99
N GLY A 229 -3.26 -0.49 35.80
CA GLY A 229 -1.99 -0.51 36.54
C GLY A 229 -1.88 -1.64 37.58
N LYS A 230 -3.01 -2.14 38.07
CA LYS A 230 -3.10 -3.34 38.93
C LYS A 230 -3.17 -4.65 38.14
N GLY A 231 -3.14 -4.59 36.81
CA GLY A 231 -3.27 -5.76 35.93
C GLY A 231 -4.69 -6.32 35.85
N LEU A 232 -5.70 -5.53 36.21
CA LEU A 232 -7.11 -5.89 36.13
C LEU A 232 -7.73 -5.31 34.83
N ALA A 233 -8.81 -5.91 34.35
CA ALA A 233 -9.53 -5.46 33.15
C ALA A 233 -11.00 -5.19 33.48
N VAL A 234 -11.61 -4.26 32.73
CA VAL A 234 -13.06 -4.00 32.80
C VAL A 234 -13.77 -5.13 32.04
N ASP A 235 -14.03 -6.21 32.74
CA ASP A 235 -14.67 -7.43 32.23
C ASP A 235 -16.21 -7.29 32.32
N PRO A 236 -16.97 -7.41 31.21
CA PRO A 236 -18.44 -7.41 31.22
C PRO A 236 -19.07 -8.36 32.24
N ALA A 237 -18.42 -9.50 32.54
CA ALA A 237 -18.93 -10.48 33.51
C ALA A 237 -19.08 -9.91 34.93
N ASN A 238 -18.33 -8.85 35.27
CA ASN A 238 -18.39 -8.18 36.57
C ASN A 238 -19.52 -7.15 36.66
N TYR A 239 -20.24 -6.90 35.57
CA TYR A 239 -21.25 -5.87 35.48
C TYR A 239 -22.65 -6.46 35.37
N GLU A 240 -23.64 -5.75 35.91
CA GLU A 240 -25.05 -6.01 35.72
C GLU A 240 -25.69 -4.85 34.96
N LYS A 241 -26.54 -5.19 34.01
CA LYS A 241 -27.36 -4.22 33.27
C LYS A 241 -28.45 -3.66 34.19
N THR A 242 -28.33 -2.40 34.57
CA THR A 242 -29.24 -1.77 35.54
C THR A 242 -30.34 -0.91 34.92
N TYR A 243 -30.13 -0.40 33.70
CA TYR A 243 -31.09 0.50 33.06
C TYR A 243 -30.93 0.57 31.55
N THR A 244 -32.05 0.65 30.81
CA THR A 244 -32.06 0.97 29.37
C THR A 244 -33.15 2.00 29.09
N ALA A 245 -32.84 3.02 28.30
CA ALA A 245 -33.82 4.01 27.87
C ALA A 245 -33.54 4.56 26.45
N PRO A 246 -34.55 5.16 25.78
CA PRO A 246 -34.37 5.82 24.50
C PRO A 246 -33.38 6.99 24.60
N LEU A 247 -32.53 7.10 23.59
CA LEU A 247 -31.59 8.19 23.42
C LEU A 247 -32.24 9.30 22.61
N THR A 248 -32.64 10.38 23.28
CA THR A 248 -33.22 11.53 22.61
C THR A 248 -32.17 12.27 21.76
N PRO A 249 -32.53 12.77 20.55
CA PRO A 249 -31.60 13.49 19.69
C PRO A 249 -30.96 14.70 20.41
N GLY A 250 -29.62 14.70 20.51
CA GLY A 250 -28.85 15.74 21.19
C GLY A 250 -28.37 15.40 22.60
N THR A 251 -28.71 14.23 23.13
CA THR A 251 -28.18 13.74 24.41
C THR A 251 -26.70 13.34 24.29
N THR A 252 -25.84 13.91 25.14
CA THR A 252 -24.42 13.53 25.26
C THR A 252 -24.19 12.63 26.47
N LEU A 253 -23.02 11.99 26.56
CA LEU A 253 -22.64 11.18 27.73
C LEU A 253 -22.66 12.00 29.03
N GLU A 254 -22.23 13.26 28.97
CA GLU A 254 -22.30 14.21 30.10
C GLU A 254 -23.75 14.53 30.47
N GLY A 255 -24.65 14.63 29.48
CA GLY A 255 -26.08 14.81 29.73
C GLY A 255 -26.72 13.58 30.39
N ILE A 256 -26.27 12.37 30.06
CA ILE A 256 -26.66 11.14 30.76
C ILE A 256 -26.11 11.18 32.19
N PHE A 257 -24.83 11.50 32.38
CA PHE A 257 -24.23 11.63 33.71
C PHE A 257 -24.99 12.63 34.60
N GLU A 258 -25.30 13.81 34.08
CA GLU A 258 -26.04 14.85 34.79
C GLU A 258 -27.45 14.37 35.17
N LYS A 259 -28.17 13.76 34.22
CA LYS A 259 -29.52 13.24 34.44
C LYS A 259 -29.57 12.21 35.57
N PHE A 260 -28.65 11.24 35.60
CA PHE A 260 -28.69 10.18 36.62
C PHE A 260 -28.10 10.59 37.97
N ASN A 261 -27.47 11.77 38.06
CA ASN A 261 -26.92 12.32 39.31
C ASN A 261 -27.74 13.48 39.89
N ILE A 262 -28.42 14.28 39.05
CA ILE A 262 -29.20 15.46 39.46
C ILE A 262 -30.70 15.21 39.28
N ASP A 263 -31.13 14.75 38.09
CA ASP A 263 -32.53 14.60 37.70
C ASP A 263 -32.93 13.11 37.55
N ARG A 264 -32.66 12.33 38.60
CA ARG A 264 -32.74 10.87 38.59
C ARG A 264 -34.15 10.36 38.20
N PRO A 265 -34.27 9.48 37.19
CA PRO A 265 -35.55 8.87 36.82
C PRO A 265 -36.18 8.02 37.94
N GLU A 266 -37.51 8.03 38.09
CA GLU A 266 -38.23 7.29 39.15
C GLU A 266 -38.12 5.75 39.00
N ASP A 267 -37.96 5.29 37.77
CA ASP A 267 -37.81 3.90 37.37
C ASP A 267 -36.37 3.38 37.48
N PHE A 268 -35.37 4.25 37.62
CA PHE A 268 -33.97 3.85 37.79
C PHE A 268 -33.70 3.32 39.21
N LYS A 269 -33.37 2.03 39.33
CA LYS A 269 -33.12 1.32 40.60
C LYS A 269 -31.64 1.17 40.98
N GLY A 270 -30.71 1.52 40.10
CA GLY A 270 -29.27 1.50 40.36
C GLY A 270 -28.78 2.64 41.28
N HIS A 271 -27.48 2.73 41.54
CA HIS A 271 -26.89 3.86 42.26
C HIS A 271 -26.57 5.03 41.30
N SER A 272 -26.27 6.20 41.87
CA SER A 272 -25.76 7.36 41.12
C SER A 272 -24.60 6.97 40.21
N LEU A 273 -24.61 7.49 38.97
CA LEU A 273 -23.52 7.24 38.00
C LEU A 273 -22.20 7.73 38.58
N SER A 274 -21.23 6.82 38.71
CA SER A 274 -19.99 7.03 39.43
C SER A 274 -18.80 6.35 38.75
N VAL A 275 -17.59 6.68 39.18
CA VAL A 275 -16.37 6.03 38.68
C VAL A 275 -16.55 4.51 38.80
N SER A 276 -16.23 3.78 37.74
CA SER A 276 -16.48 2.34 37.54
C SER A 276 -17.76 1.91 36.82
N ASP A 277 -18.73 2.79 36.63
CA ASP A 277 -19.94 2.47 35.83
C ASP A 277 -19.67 2.54 34.31
N VAL A 278 -20.40 1.76 33.52
CA VAL A 278 -20.27 1.76 32.05
C VAL A 278 -21.58 2.16 31.37
N VAL A 279 -21.50 3.09 30.42
CA VAL A 279 -22.63 3.53 29.59
C VAL A 279 -22.42 3.04 28.16
N VAL A 280 -23.35 2.22 27.67
CA VAL A 280 -23.37 1.73 26.28
C VAL A 280 -24.38 2.54 25.48
N LEU A 281 -23.95 3.11 24.36
CA LEU A 281 -24.81 3.84 23.42
C LEU A 281 -25.10 2.96 22.19
N HIS A 282 -26.38 2.76 21.88
CA HIS A 282 -26.87 2.06 20.69
C HIS A 282 -27.36 3.11 19.68
N GLN A 283 -26.54 3.47 18.69
CA GLN A 283 -26.85 4.53 17.72
C GLN A 283 -26.58 4.10 16.27
N ASN A 284 -27.56 4.27 15.39
CA ASN A 284 -27.42 4.01 13.94
C ASN A 284 -26.85 2.61 13.61
N GLY A 285 -27.23 1.58 14.38
CA GLY A 285 -26.73 0.21 14.21
C GLY A 285 -25.30 -0.02 14.70
N LYS A 286 -24.73 0.89 15.50
CA LYS A 286 -23.41 0.75 16.13
C LYS A 286 -23.50 0.94 17.64
N ASP A 287 -22.85 0.03 18.37
CA ASP A 287 -22.70 0.09 19.82
C ASP A 287 -21.34 0.68 20.21
N THR A 288 -21.33 1.54 21.23
CA THR A 288 -20.10 2.08 21.85
C THR A 288 -20.21 2.04 23.36
N ALA A 289 -19.19 1.55 24.06
CA ALA A 289 -19.15 1.43 25.52
C ALA A 289 -18.18 2.44 26.14
N HIS A 290 -18.66 3.18 27.13
CA HIS A 290 -17.95 4.29 27.75
C HIS A 290 -17.86 4.08 29.26
N TYR A 291 -16.65 3.92 29.76
CA TYR A 291 -16.34 3.81 31.18
C TYR A 291 -16.39 5.18 31.86
N THR A 292 -17.07 5.28 32.98
CA THR A 292 -17.12 6.50 33.80
C THR A 292 -15.81 6.60 34.59
N ASP A 293 -14.96 7.56 34.23
CA ASP A 293 -13.65 7.77 34.86
C ASP A 293 -13.71 8.95 35.84
N SER A 294 -12.64 9.14 36.62
CA SER A 294 -12.43 10.27 37.54
C SER A 294 -12.63 11.63 36.88
N ILE A 295 -12.37 11.75 35.57
CA ILE A 295 -12.67 12.93 34.76
C ILE A 295 -13.25 12.48 33.42
N GLY A 296 -14.57 12.56 33.28
CA GLY A 296 -15.28 12.28 32.04
C GLY A 296 -15.44 10.79 31.74
N PHE A 297 -15.41 10.44 30.46
CA PHE A 297 -15.65 9.08 29.98
C PHE A 297 -14.47 8.56 29.15
N ALA A 298 -14.10 7.30 29.36
CA ALA A 298 -13.08 6.60 28.58
C ALA A 298 -13.74 5.55 27.67
N ASP A 299 -13.35 5.52 26.39
CA ASP A 299 -13.86 4.53 25.43
C ASP A 299 -13.27 3.15 25.74
N ILE A 300 -14.15 2.19 26.07
CA ILE A 300 -13.81 0.79 26.31
C ILE A 300 -14.56 -0.15 25.34
N SER A 301 -15.08 0.39 24.23
CA SER A 301 -15.89 -0.34 23.24
C SER A 301 -15.21 -1.62 22.76
N GLN A 302 -13.89 -1.58 22.56
CA GLN A 302 -13.13 -2.76 22.12
C GLN A 302 -13.08 -3.88 23.14
N ASN A 303 -13.16 -3.59 24.45
CA ASN A 303 -12.98 -4.61 25.48
C ASN A 303 -14.31 -5.03 26.13
N PHE A 304 -15.27 -4.10 26.21
CA PHE A 304 -16.53 -4.29 26.90
C PHE A 304 -17.66 -4.82 26.01
N LEU A 305 -17.61 -4.52 24.70
CA LEU A 305 -18.60 -5.04 23.73
C LEU A 305 -18.14 -6.35 23.07
N LEU A 306 -16.98 -6.90 23.48
CA LEU A 306 -16.53 -8.24 23.10
C LEU A 306 -17.25 -9.32 23.92
N GLU A 307 -18.58 -9.25 23.99
CA GLU A 307 -19.37 -10.44 24.32
C GLU A 307 -19.56 -11.25 23.04
N ASN A 308 -18.51 -11.97 22.69
CA ASN A 308 -18.72 -13.33 22.25
C ASN A 308 -17.50 -14.15 22.70
N PRO A 309 -17.63 -15.05 23.69
CA PRO A 309 -16.54 -15.95 24.06
C PRO A 309 -16.05 -16.80 22.87
N LEU A 310 -16.87 -16.94 21.81
CA LEU A 310 -16.48 -17.52 20.53
C LEU A 310 -15.60 -16.60 19.67
N LYS A 311 -15.65 -15.26 19.80
CA LYS A 311 -14.75 -14.37 19.06
C LYS A 311 -13.35 -14.34 19.67
N THR A 312 -13.25 -14.55 21.00
CA THR A 312 -11.97 -14.72 21.69
C THR A 312 -11.41 -16.13 21.48
N ALA A 313 -12.28 -17.15 21.44
CA ALA A 313 -11.90 -18.49 21.00
C ALA A 313 -11.46 -18.45 19.53
N GLU A 314 -12.23 -17.88 18.60
CA GLU A 314 -11.89 -17.69 17.17
C GLU A 314 -10.63 -16.85 16.98
N LEU A 315 -10.46 -15.70 17.64
CA LEU A 315 -9.19 -14.95 17.53
C LEU A 315 -8.01 -15.73 18.11
N SER A 316 -8.19 -16.52 19.18
CA SER A 316 -7.09 -17.30 19.76
C SER A 316 -6.83 -18.62 19.02
N THR A 317 -7.83 -19.25 18.41
CA THR A 317 -7.70 -20.48 17.62
C THR A 317 -7.31 -20.16 16.19
N GLU A 318 -7.75 -19.05 15.60
CA GLU A 318 -7.26 -18.55 14.32
C GLU A 318 -5.86 -17.91 14.44
N GLN A 319 -5.52 -17.23 15.55
CA GLN A 319 -4.13 -16.79 15.76
C GLN A 319 -3.20 -17.96 16.07
N ASN A 320 -3.65 -19.03 16.73
CA ASN A 320 -2.82 -20.20 17.02
C ASN A 320 -2.83 -21.28 15.92
N ALA A 321 -3.82 -21.31 15.03
CA ALA A 321 -3.75 -22.11 13.79
C ALA A 321 -2.82 -21.46 12.76
N ASN A 322 -2.68 -20.13 12.81
CA ASN A 322 -1.75 -19.38 11.95
C ASN A 322 -0.30 -19.29 12.50
N MET A 323 0.04 -20.05 13.55
CA MET A 323 1.37 -20.03 14.18
C MET A 323 1.99 -21.43 14.38
N ILE A 324 1.42 -22.48 13.79
CA ILE A 324 2.03 -23.81 13.74
C ILE A 324 2.19 -24.21 12.26
N ASP A 325 3.45 -24.21 11.83
CA ASP A 325 4.01 -24.54 10.51
C ASP A 325 4.01 -23.42 9.45
N GLY A 326 5.14 -22.68 9.42
CA GLY A 326 5.41 -21.52 8.57
C GLY A 326 5.60 -21.76 7.07
N ILE A 327 4.71 -22.51 6.40
CA ILE A 327 4.54 -22.59 4.94
C ILE A 327 3.06 -23.01 4.74
N ILE A 328 2.10 -22.24 4.23
CA ILE A 328 1.90 -21.74 2.87
C ILE A 328 0.84 -20.63 2.94
N ASN A 329 1.22 -19.43 2.49
CA ASN A 329 0.31 -18.48 1.86
C ASN A 329 0.61 -18.57 0.35
N ASN A 330 -0.25 -19.25 -0.42
CA ASN A 330 -0.34 -19.25 -1.88
C ASN A 330 -1.82 -19.54 -2.17
N THR A 331 -2.65 -18.75 -2.87
CA THR A 331 -2.48 -17.54 -3.70
C THR A 331 -3.89 -16.88 -3.86
N PRO A 332 -4.14 -15.90 -4.76
CA PRO A 332 -4.67 -14.57 -4.46
C PRO A 332 -6.21 -14.37 -4.60
N ALA A 333 -6.70 -13.34 -3.91
CA ALA A 333 -7.87 -12.51 -4.22
C ALA A 333 -9.19 -13.20 -4.62
N ALA A 334 -10.03 -13.46 -3.62
CA ALA A 334 -11.49 -13.38 -3.73
C ALA A 334 -12.06 -12.66 -2.49
N ASP A 335 -11.55 -11.47 -2.19
CA ASP A 335 -12.22 -10.58 -1.25
C ASP A 335 -13.34 -9.85 -1.98
N GLY A 336 -14.56 -10.30 -1.70
CA GLY A 336 -15.76 -9.54 -2.01
C GLY A 336 -16.98 -10.42 -2.22
N LEU A 337 -17.37 -11.21 -1.21
CA LEU A 337 -18.76 -11.59 -0.91
C LEU A 337 -18.80 -12.53 0.32
N GLU A 338 -18.57 -11.98 1.51
CA GLU A 338 -19.07 -12.59 2.75
C GLU A 338 -20.02 -11.61 3.43
N ALA A 339 -21.27 -11.59 2.94
CA ALA A 339 -22.45 -11.16 3.69
C ALA A 339 -23.71 -11.33 2.83
N ALA A 340 -24.27 -12.54 2.79
CA ALA A 340 -25.71 -12.76 2.68
C ALA A 340 -26.03 -14.21 3.05
N ALA A 341 -27.21 -14.38 3.65
CA ALA A 341 -27.80 -15.60 4.18
C ALA A 341 -27.47 -16.91 3.44
N GLY A 342 -27.34 -17.99 4.22
CA GLY A 342 -27.04 -19.32 3.70
C GLY A 342 -28.00 -19.78 2.61
N GLU A 343 -27.43 -20.11 1.45
CA GLU A 343 -28.04 -20.93 0.42
C GLU A 343 -26.95 -21.80 -0.26
N GLN A 344 -27.36 -22.98 -0.70
CA GLN A 344 -26.52 -24.04 -1.27
C GLN A 344 -25.75 -23.58 -2.51
N ILE A 345 -24.47 -23.92 -2.60
CA ILE A 345 -23.68 -23.77 -3.84
C ILE A 345 -23.79 -25.10 -4.60
N SER A 346 -24.51 -25.14 -5.73
CA SER A 346 -24.53 -26.31 -6.60
C SER A 346 -23.31 -26.32 -7.54
N LEU A 347 -22.89 -27.49 -8.02
CA LEU A 347 -21.83 -27.64 -9.04
C LEU A 347 -22.09 -26.84 -10.32
N GLU A 348 -23.34 -26.46 -10.62
CA GLU A 348 -23.66 -25.59 -11.75
C GLU A 348 -23.37 -24.12 -11.46
N GLN A 349 -23.42 -23.70 -10.19
CA GLN A 349 -22.98 -22.37 -9.74
C GLN A 349 -21.47 -22.33 -9.54
N TYR A 350 -20.85 -23.38 -9.00
CA TYR A 350 -19.38 -23.50 -8.97
C TYR A 350 -18.80 -23.65 -10.39
N ALA A 351 -19.48 -24.36 -11.31
CA ALA A 351 -19.12 -24.42 -12.73
C ALA A 351 -19.51 -23.15 -13.50
N LYS A 352 -20.49 -22.35 -13.03
CA LYS A 352 -20.76 -21.01 -13.60
C LYS A 352 -19.77 -19.98 -13.10
N THR A 353 -19.32 -20.04 -11.85
CA THR A 353 -18.24 -19.20 -11.31
C THR A 353 -16.91 -19.65 -11.89
N LEU A 354 -16.67 -20.95 -12.11
CA LEU A 354 -15.55 -21.44 -12.92
C LEU A 354 -15.71 -21.07 -14.39
N LYS A 355 -16.92 -21.00 -14.97
CA LYS A 355 -17.15 -20.52 -16.36
C LYS A 355 -17.09 -19.00 -16.49
N GLN A 356 -17.34 -18.24 -15.43
CA GLN A 356 -17.22 -16.77 -15.36
C GLN A 356 -15.80 -16.38 -15.02
N ASP A 357 -15.12 -17.14 -14.15
CA ASP A 357 -13.68 -17.11 -13.96
C ASP A 357 -12.98 -17.66 -15.20
N GLU A 358 -13.52 -18.61 -15.95
CA GLU A 358 -13.06 -19.01 -17.28
C GLU A 358 -13.50 -18.01 -18.33
N ALA A 359 -14.54 -17.18 -18.16
CA ALA A 359 -14.81 -16.09 -19.11
C ALA A 359 -13.85 -14.90 -18.87
N GLN A 360 -13.41 -14.72 -17.62
CA GLN A 360 -12.34 -13.80 -17.23
C GLN A 360 -10.93 -14.39 -17.42
N LYS A 361 -10.76 -15.72 -17.38
CA LYS A 361 -9.52 -16.47 -17.69
C LYS A 361 -9.45 -16.89 -19.17
N ASN A 362 -10.53 -16.88 -19.94
CA ASN A 362 -10.55 -17.01 -21.42
C ASN A 362 -10.46 -15.64 -22.11
N ALA A 363 -10.51 -14.54 -21.33
CA ALA A 363 -9.81 -13.31 -21.70
C ALA A 363 -8.32 -13.36 -21.31
N GLY A 364 -7.88 -14.43 -20.64
CA GLY A 364 -6.57 -14.58 -20.01
C GLY A 364 -5.70 -15.76 -20.49
N GLN A 365 -6.17 -16.70 -21.32
CA GLN A 365 -5.35 -17.80 -21.87
C GLN A 365 -5.86 -18.30 -23.23
N GLU A 366 -5.29 -17.75 -24.30
CA GLU A 366 -5.00 -18.50 -25.53
C GLU A 366 -3.46 -18.50 -25.69
N GLN A 367 -2.88 -19.70 -25.79
CA GLN A 367 -1.46 -20.00 -26.08
C GLN A 367 -0.50 -19.70 -24.93
N ASP A 368 0.60 -20.47 -24.84
CA ASP A 368 1.79 -20.09 -24.07
C ASP A 368 2.34 -18.77 -24.65
N THR A 369 1.72 -17.69 -24.21
CA THR A 369 2.26 -16.37 -24.16
C THR A 369 2.38 -16.11 -22.67
N THR A 370 3.62 -15.97 -22.19
CA THR A 370 3.92 -15.05 -21.09
C THR A 370 2.87 -13.94 -21.15
N SER A 371 2.17 -13.62 -20.06
CA SER A 371 1.43 -12.35 -20.02
C SER A 371 2.43 -11.32 -20.54
N LEU A 372 2.14 -10.81 -21.76
CA LEU A 372 3.15 -10.07 -22.49
C LEU A 372 3.52 -8.94 -21.53
N THR A 373 4.81 -8.78 -21.27
CA THR A 373 5.24 -7.68 -20.41
C THR A 373 4.65 -6.39 -20.98
N GLU A 374 4.43 -5.36 -20.17
CA GLU A 374 3.88 -4.09 -20.66
C GLU A 374 4.66 -3.58 -21.89
N LEU A 375 5.97 -3.84 -21.92
CA LEU A 375 6.84 -3.60 -23.07
C LEU A 375 6.48 -4.45 -24.30
N GLN A 376 6.27 -5.76 -24.13
CA GLN A 376 5.88 -6.66 -25.23
C GLN A 376 4.47 -6.35 -25.76
N GLN A 377 3.53 -5.93 -24.90
CA GLN A 377 2.19 -5.48 -25.32
C GLN A 377 2.30 -4.21 -26.17
N LYS A 378 3.04 -3.22 -25.68
CA LYS A 378 3.32 -1.99 -26.42
C LYS A 378 4.05 -2.25 -27.74
N ALA A 379 5.00 -3.19 -27.76
CA ALA A 379 5.69 -3.61 -28.98
C ALA A 379 4.72 -4.22 -30.01
N ALA A 380 3.79 -5.05 -29.56
CA ALA A 380 2.75 -5.62 -30.42
C ALA A 380 1.77 -4.55 -30.95
N GLU A 381 1.38 -3.57 -30.12
CA GLU A 381 0.54 -2.44 -30.54
C GLU A 381 1.21 -1.56 -31.57
N ILE A 382 2.49 -1.21 -31.35
CA ILE A 382 3.30 -0.46 -32.32
C ILE A 382 3.37 -1.25 -33.62
N ALA A 383 3.69 -2.55 -33.57
CA ALA A 383 3.79 -3.41 -34.75
C ALA A 383 2.46 -3.50 -35.55
N LYS A 384 1.30 -3.56 -34.87
CA LYS A 384 -0.03 -3.53 -35.51
C LYS A 384 -0.24 -2.29 -36.38
N GLY A 385 0.33 -1.14 -35.99
CA GLY A 385 0.29 0.09 -36.79
C GLY A 385 0.88 -0.04 -38.19
N TYR A 386 1.76 -1.02 -38.42
CA TYR A 386 2.45 -1.26 -39.68
C TYR A 386 1.85 -2.42 -40.51
N GLU A 387 0.79 -3.09 -40.04
CA GLU A 387 0.17 -4.23 -40.77
C GLU A 387 -0.42 -3.83 -42.13
N LYS A 388 -0.79 -2.56 -42.28
CA LYS A 388 -1.34 -2.01 -43.54
C LYS A 388 -0.25 -1.78 -44.60
N LEU A 389 1.03 -1.86 -44.24
CA LEU A 389 2.14 -1.71 -45.17
C LEU A 389 2.40 -3.00 -45.95
N SER A 390 2.92 -2.85 -47.16
CA SER A 390 3.37 -3.99 -47.97
C SER A 390 4.46 -4.78 -47.24
N MET A 391 4.64 -6.05 -47.64
CA MET A 391 5.69 -6.89 -47.06
C MET A 391 7.08 -6.27 -47.27
N GLN A 392 7.32 -5.61 -48.40
CA GLN A 392 8.60 -4.97 -48.69
C GLN A 392 8.84 -3.75 -47.79
N GLU A 393 7.84 -2.87 -47.61
CA GLU A 393 7.96 -1.72 -46.70
C GLU A 393 8.24 -2.15 -45.25
N ARG A 394 7.62 -3.25 -44.79
CA ARG A 394 7.94 -3.83 -43.46
C ARG A 394 9.36 -4.37 -43.38
N ILE A 395 9.86 -5.00 -44.44
CA ILE A 395 11.25 -5.46 -44.52
C ILE A 395 12.23 -4.27 -44.51
N ASP A 396 11.90 -3.19 -45.22
CA ASP A 396 12.74 -1.99 -45.28
C ASP A 396 12.84 -1.31 -43.91
N ILE A 397 11.76 -1.27 -43.12
CA ILE A 397 11.79 -0.77 -41.73
C ILE A 397 12.69 -1.64 -40.84
N ILE A 398 12.60 -2.98 -40.96
CA ILE A 398 13.48 -3.90 -40.21
C ILE A 398 14.94 -3.68 -40.61
N ALA A 399 15.21 -3.48 -41.90
CA ALA A 399 16.56 -3.23 -42.43
C ALA A 399 17.15 -1.91 -41.90
N GLN A 400 16.34 -0.85 -41.80
CA GLN A 400 16.77 0.44 -41.25
C GLN A 400 17.27 0.34 -39.81
N SER A 401 16.61 -0.47 -38.97
CA SER A 401 17.05 -0.74 -37.59
C SER A 401 18.39 -1.46 -37.49
N LEU A 402 18.88 -2.04 -38.60
CA LEU A 402 20.15 -2.74 -38.70
C LEU A 402 21.16 -1.97 -39.57
N GLY A 403 20.94 -0.66 -39.78
CA GLY A 403 21.82 0.19 -40.57
C GLY A 403 21.81 -0.09 -42.08
N CYS A 404 20.78 -0.77 -42.59
CA CYS A 404 20.62 -1.14 -44.00
C CYS A 404 19.45 -0.36 -44.64
N THR A 405 19.41 -0.25 -45.98
CA THR A 405 18.33 0.49 -46.66
C THR A 405 17.15 -0.39 -47.06
N SER A 406 17.41 -1.66 -47.37
CA SER A 406 16.40 -2.62 -47.80
C SER A 406 16.87 -4.06 -47.61
N GLY A 407 15.96 -5.02 -47.76
CA GLY A 407 16.25 -6.45 -47.71
C GLY A 407 15.29 -7.28 -48.56
N LYS A 408 15.62 -8.56 -48.73
CA LYS A 408 14.79 -9.54 -49.45
C LYS A 408 14.64 -10.81 -48.62
N ILE A 409 13.42 -11.33 -48.56
CA ILE A 409 13.19 -12.61 -47.90
C ILE A 409 13.73 -13.75 -48.77
N GLU A 410 14.50 -14.63 -48.14
CA GLU A 410 15.06 -15.81 -48.77
C GLU A 410 14.87 -17.04 -47.89
N THR A 411 14.96 -18.21 -48.51
CA THR A 411 14.86 -19.50 -47.80
C THR A 411 16.01 -20.41 -48.19
N SER A 412 16.59 -21.11 -47.22
CA SER A 412 17.67 -22.08 -47.46
C SER A 412 17.31 -23.43 -46.85
N PRO A 413 17.40 -24.55 -47.61
CA PRO A 413 17.17 -25.89 -47.07
C PRO A 413 18.18 -26.26 -45.98
N CYS A 414 17.68 -26.82 -44.87
CA CYS A 414 18.52 -27.24 -43.77
C CYS A 414 19.08 -28.66 -43.99
N THR A 415 20.24 -28.94 -43.41
CA THR A 415 20.93 -30.24 -43.49
C THR A 415 21.06 -30.90 -42.11
N GLY A 416 21.52 -32.15 -42.05
CA GLY A 416 21.71 -32.88 -40.78
C GLY A 416 20.40 -33.14 -40.03
N LYS A 417 20.37 -32.84 -38.72
CA LYS A 417 19.22 -33.05 -37.81
C LYS A 417 17.95 -32.27 -38.21
N TRP A 418 18.08 -31.25 -39.06
CA TRP A 418 17.00 -30.39 -39.53
C TRP A 418 16.58 -30.69 -40.98
N ARG A 419 16.96 -31.85 -41.54
CA ARG A 419 16.60 -32.23 -42.91
C ARG A 419 15.08 -32.22 -43.09
N GLY A 420 14.60 -31.50 -44.11
CA GLY A 420 13.16 -31.34 -44.41
C GLY A 420 12.57 -30.02 -43.95
N THR A 421 13.36 -29.18 -43.28
CA THR A 421 13.01 -27.79 -42.99
C THR A 421 13.85 -26.80 -43.79
N SER A 422 13.41 -25.54 -43.83
CA SER A 422 14.13 -24.44 -44.45
C SER A 422 14.17 -23.26 -43.49
N ASP A 423 15.36 -22.70 -43.34
CA ASP A 423 15.56 -21.42 -42.65
C ASP A 423 14.99 -20.30 -43.51
N ILE A 424 14.35 -19.35 -42.85
CA ILE A 424 13.79 -18.14 -43.43
C ILE A 424 14.61 -16.98 -42.88
N PHE A 425 15.15 -16.16 -43.77
CA PHE A 425 15.99 -15.02 -43.42
C PHE A 425 15.72 -13.83 -44.32
N ILE A 426 16.01 -12.64 -43.82
CA ILE A 426 16.05 -11.41 -44.61
C ILE A 426 17.49 -11.20 -45.05
N ARG A 427 17.76 -11.31 -46.34
CA ARG A 427 19.04 -10.91 -46.94
C ARG A 427 19.03 -9.40 -47.12
N LEU A 428 19.85 -8.71 -46.34
CA LEU A 428 20.03 -7.26 -46.39
C LEU A 428 20.86 -6.85 -47.61
N ASP A 429 20.71 -5.61 -48.05
CA ASP A 429 21.42 -5.00 -49.18
C ASP A 429 22.96 -5.04 -49.04
N ASN A 430 23.48 -5.03 -47.82
CA ASN A 430 24.91 -5.20 -47.54
C ASN A 430 25.41 -6.65 -47.60
N GLY A 431 24.55 -7.61 -47.96
CA GLY A 431 24.89 -9.03 -48.12
C GLY A 431 24.70 -9.88 -46.86
N THR A 432 24.45 -9.27 -45.70
CA THR A 432 24.23 -9.97 -44.43
C THR A 432 22.84 -10.60 -44.39
N SER A 433 22.67 -11.71 -43.67
CA SER A 433 21.38 -12.39 -43.54
C SER A 433 20.90 -12.39 -42.10
N LEU A 434 19.72 -11.81 -41.85
CA LEU A 434 19.03 -11.85 -40.56
C LEU A 434 18.13 -13.08 -40.49
N PRO A 435 18.44 -14.09 -39.66
CA PRO A 435 17.56 -15.23 -39.46
C PRO A 435 16.28 -14.80 -38.72
N ILE A 436 15.12 -15.10 -39.28
CA ILE A 436 13.81 -14.76 -38.69
C ILE A 436 13.00 -15.99 -38.25
N GLY A 437 13.38 -17.19 -38.69
CA GLY A 437 12.79 -18.43 -38.22
C GLY A 437 13.02 -19.62 -39.15
N ASN A 438 12.34 -20.73 -38.85
CA ASN A 438 12.43 -21.98 -39.61
C ASN A 438 11.06 -22.67 -39.68
N ARG A 439 10.72 -23.26 -40.84
CA ARG A 439 9.52 -24.11 -41.05
C ARG A 439 9.83 -25.27 -42.00
N ARG A 440 8.90 -26.23 -42.13
CA ARG A 440 8.99 -27.30 -43.16
C ARG A 440 9.17 -26.69 -44.55
N THR A 441 10.05 -27.25 -45.38
CA THR A 441 10.46 -26.67 -46.67
C THR A 441 9.29 -26.27 -47.60
N PRO A 442 8.19 -27.04 -47.73
CA PRO A 442 7.05 -26.62 -48.53
C PRO A 442 6.30 -25.40 -47.96
N GLN A 443 6.29 -25.24 -46.64
CA GLN A 443 5.60 -24.15 -45.92
C GLN A 443 6.42 -22.86 -45.90
N ALA A 444 7.75 -22.96 -45.79
CA ALA A 444 8.66 -21.82 -45.69
C ALA A 444 8.60 -20.86 -46.91
N LYS A 445 8.18 -21.36 -48.08
CA LYS A 445 8.02 -20.56 -49.31
C LYS A 445 6.64 -19.92 -49.45
N THR A 446 5.71 -20.17 -48.53
CA THR A 446 4.35 -19.64 -48.62
C THR A 446 4.28 -18.19 -48.13
N ILE A 447 3.54 -17.34 -48.86
CA ILE A 447 3.37 -15.91 -48.53
C ILE A 447 2.78 -15.73 -47.13
N LYS A 448 1.90 -16.63 -46.68
CA LYS A 448 1.29 -16.59 -45.34
C LYS A 448 2.36 -16.71 -44.25
N ILE A 449 3.19 -17.74 -44.33
CA ILE A 449 4.26 -18.00 -43.36
C ILE A 449 5.32 -16.90 -43.39
N GLN A 450 5.68 -16.44 -44.59
CA GLN A 450 6.59 -15.32 -44.74
C GLN A 450 6.06 -14.04 -44.07
N ASN A 451 4.78 -13.71 -44.25
CA ASN A 451 4.14 -12.57 -43.56
C ASN A 451 4.16 -12.70 -42.03
N GLU A 452 3.90 -13.91 -41.50
CA GLU A 452 3.92 -14.20 -40.06
C GLU A 452 5.30 -13.90 -39.45
N PHE A 453 6.38 -14.42 -40.07
CA PHE A 453 7.73 -14.17 -39.59
C PHE A 453 8.18 -12.72 -39.75
N ILE A 454 7.75 -12.03 -40.82
CA ILE A 454 8.03 -10.61 -40.98
C ILE A 454 7.31 -9.78 -39.90
N ASN A 455 6.06 -10.09 -39.57
CA ASN A 455 5.35 -9.42 -38.47
C ASN A 455 6.03 -9.66 -37.12
N SER A 456 6.45 -10.89 -36.86
CA SER A 456 7.19 -11.23 -35.63
C SER A 456 8.54 -10.49 -35.57
N ALA A 457 9.26 -10.41 -36.69
CA ALA A 457 10.51 -9.66 -36.79
C ALA A 457 10.30 -8.16 -36.60
N LEU A 458 9.19 -7.60 -37.11
CA LEU A 458 8.85 -6.20 -36.96
C LEU A 458 8.56 -5.83 -35.49
N ALA A 459 7.92 -6.72 -34.74
CA ALA A 459 7.71 -6.54 -33.30
C ALA A 459 9.01 -6.54 -32.48
N ARG A 460 10.15 -6.91 -33.07
CA ARG A 460 11.47 -6.97 -32.41
C ARG A 460 12.44 -5.91 -32.93
N TYR A 461 12.43 -5.68 -34.24
CA TYR A 461 13.43 -4.89 -34.96
C TYR A 461 12.84 -3.60 -35.53
N ASN A 462 11.84 -3.02 -34.89
CA ASN A 462 11.32 -1.69 -35.22
C ASN A 462 12.07 -0.61 -34.41
N PRO A 463 12.49 0.53 -35.01
CA PRO A 463 13.22 1.57 -34.29
C PRO A 463 12.50 2.13 -33.05
N GLU A 464 11.17 2.28 -33.11
CA GLU A 464 10.36 2.76 -31.99
C GLU A 464 10.34 1.75 -30.83
N ILE A 465 10.26 0.47 -31.17
CA ILE A 465 10.28 -0.63 -30.19
C ILE A 465 11.67 -0.71 -29.56
N ILE A 466 12.74 -0.71 -30.37
CA ILE A 466 14.12 -0.75 -29.88
C ILE A 466 14.39 0.41 -28.91
N LYS A 467 13.93 1.61 -29.24
CA LYS A 467 14.05 2.78 -28.36
C LYS A 467 13.31 2.55 -27.03
N ALA A 468 12.06 2.10 -27.08
CA ALA A 468 11.27 1.81 -25.88
C ALA A 468 11.92 0.71 -25.01
N THR A 469 12.46 -0.35 -25.63
CA THR A 469 13.16 -1.43 -24.93
C THR A 469 14.43 -0.93 -24.22
N LYS A 470 15.23 -0.08 -24.88
CA LYS A 470 16.42 0.54 -24.26
C LYS A 470 16.04 1.40 -23.06
N GLU A 471 15.00 2.25 -23.19
CA GLU A 471 14.54 3.14 -22.12
C GLU A 471 14.00 2.35 -20.92
N ALA A 472 13.20 1.30 -21.15
CA ALA A 472 12.62 0.48 -20.10
C ALA A 472 13.66 -0.30 -19.28
N ALA A 473 14.76 -0.76 -19.90
CA ALA A 473 15.79 -1.55 -19.23
C ALA A 473 16.72 -0.72 -18.33
N ILE A 474 16.90 0.56 -18.61
CA ILE A 474 17.93 1.41 -17.97
C ILE A 474 17.74 1.51 -16.45
N ASP A 475 16.52 1.76 -15.98
CA ASP A 475 16.29 2.03 -14.55
C ASP A 475 16.47 0.78 -13.68
N ALA A 476 16.00 -0.38 -14.15
CA ALA A 476 16.21 -1.65 -13.48
C ALA A 476 17.71 -2.03 -13.42
N LEU A 477 18.46 -1.79 -14.50
CA LEU A 477 19.91 -2.02 -14.52
C LEU A 477 20.68 -1.05 -13.61
N ARG A 478 20.21 0.18 -13.42
CA ARG A 478 20.79 1.14 -12.44
C ARG A 478 20.56 0.69 -11.00
N GLN A 479 19.41 0.12 -10.69
CA GLN A 479 19.19 -0.47 -9.37
C GLN A 479 20.11 -1.67 -9.14
N ARG A 480 20.37 -2.45 -10.20
CA ARG A 480 21.30 -3.58 -10.16
C ARG A 480 22.76 -3.15 -9.94
N GLU A 481 23.19 -2.04 -10.57
CA GLU A 481 24.52 -1.42 -10.37
C GLU A 481 24.86 -1.24 -8.88
N ILE A 482 23.90 -0.81 -8.06
CA ILE A 482 24.12 -0.59 -6.62
C ILE A 482 24.52 -1.90 -5.94
N LYS A 483 23.74 -2.96 -6.16
CA LYS A 483 23.93 -4.27 -5.51
C LYS A 483 25.19 -4.98 -6.01
N ASP A 484 25.44 -4.95 -7.31
CA ASP A 484 26.64 -5.57 -7.87
C ASP A 484 27.91 -4.87 -7.38
N ASN A 485 27.87 -3.54 -7.20
CA ASN A 485 28.98 -2.79 -6.63
C ASN A 485 29.21 -3.07 -5.14
N GLU A 486 28.16 -3.36 -4.36
CA GLU A 486 28.30 -3.83 -2.98
C GLU A 486 29.02 -5.18 -2.92
N ILE A 487 28.66 -6.12 -3.81
CA ILE A 487 29.33 -7.42 -3.92
C ILE A 487 30.78 -7.25 -4.40
N ALA A 488 31.01 -6.40 -5.38
CA ALA A 488 32.36 -6.08 -5.86
C ALA A 488 33.24 -5.56 -4.70
N ALA A 489 32.71 -4.67 -3.85
CA ALA A 489 33.41 -4.16 -2.68
C ALA A 489 33.76 -5.28 -1.67
N GLN A 490 32.84 -6.22 -1.42
CA GLN A 490 33.10 -7.37 -0.54
C GLN A 490 34.19 -8.30 -1.09
N LYS A 491 34.29 -8.43 -2.41
CA LYS A 491 35.25 -9.30 -3.10
C LYS A 491 36.56 -8.60 -3.50
N GLY A 492 36.70 -7.31 -3.23
CA GLY A 492 37.87 -6.53 -3.64
C GLY A 492 37.98 -6.30 -5.16
N LEU A 493 36.85 -6.34 -5.87
CA LEU A 493 36.74 -6.11 -7.31
C LEU A 493 36.41 -4.63 -7.60
N LYS A 494 36.62 -4.20 -8.84
CA LYS A 494 36.34 -2.82 -9.25
C LYS A 494 34.82 -2.61 -9.35
N PRO A 495 34.29 -1.47 -8.89
CA PRO A 495 32.92 -1.10 -9.18
C PRO A 495 32.77 -0.74 -10.65
N TYR A 496 31.55 -0.90 -11.17
CA TYR A 496 31.20 -0.41 -12.50
C TYR A 496 30.16 0.71 -12.44
N THR A 497 30.14 1.55 -13.47
CA THR A 497 29.07 2.54 -13.68
C THR A 497 28.33 2.22 -14.97
N LEU A 498 27.01 2.01 -14.90
CA LEU A 498 26.19 1.79 -16.09
C LEU A 498 25.98 3.11 -16.84
N LEU A 499 26.28 3.11 -18.14
CA LEU A 499 26.10 4.26 -19.02
C LEU A 499 24.83 4.09 -19.85
N ASN A 500 24.86 3.26 -20.88
CA ASN A 500 23.77 3.10 -21.85
C ASN A 500 23.41 1.62 -22.08
N VAL A 501 22.15 1.38 -22.48
CA VAL A 501 21.72 0.14 -23.12
C VAL A 501 21.79 0.33 -24.63
N GLU A 502 22.52 -0.53 -25.32
CA GLU A 502 22.80 -0.44 -26.74
C GLU A 502 22.21 -1.65 -27.49
N PHE A 503 22.00 -1.48 -28.79
CA PHE A 503 21.48 -2.50 -29.68
C PHE A 503 22.51 -2.74 -30.78
N ASN A 504 22.83 -4.01 -31.05
CA ASN A 504 23.90 -4.36 -31.97
C ASN A 504 23.41 -4.39 -33.42
N GLU A 505 23.69 -3.30 -34.13
CA GLU A 505 23.35 -3.09 -35.54
C GLU A 505 24.44 -3.61 -36.49
N SER A 506 25.46 -4.29 -35.96
CA SER A 506 26.68 -4.61 -36.69
C SER A 506 26.51 -5.72 -37.72
N THR A 507 27.08 -5.53 -38.91
CA THR A 507 27.07 -6.48 -40.02
C THR A 507 28.45 -6.99 -40.41
N ASP A 508 29.50 -6.64 -39.66
CA ASP A 508 30.86 -7.15 -39.84
C ASP A 508 31.02 -8.62 -39.37
N GLU A 509 31.97 -9.35 -39.97
CA GLU A 509 32.09 -10.81 -39.81
C GLU A 509 32.30 -11.26 -38.36
N GLU A 510 32.93 -10.45 -37.50
CA GLU A 510 33.19 -10.80 -36.10
C GLU A 510 31.97 -10.60 -35.18
N SER A 511 31.20 -9.51 -35.34
CA SER A 511 30.08 -9.17 -34.46
C SER A 511 28.69 -9.46 -35.04
N SER A 512 28.60 -9.79 -36.33
CA SER A 512 27.35 -10.22 -37.00
C SER A 512 26.69 -11.44 -36.36
N ARG A 513 27.43 -12.28 -35.64
CA ARG A 513 26.88 -13.40 -34.86
C ARG A 513 25.91 -12.97 -33.76
N HIS A 514 26.07 -11.75 -33.25
CA HIS A 514 25.21 -11.15 -32.23
C HIS A 514 24.41 -9.97 -32.82
N MET A 515 24.23 -9.93 -34.14
CA MET A 515 23.39 -8.93 -34.78
C MET A 515 21.98 -9.00 -34.20
N GLY A 516 21.43 -7.86 -33.81
CA GLY A 516 20.13 -7.77 -33.14
C GLY A 516 20.16 -8.03 -31.62
N TRP A 517 21.34 -8.18 -31.01
CA TRP A 517 21.46 -8.36 -29.56
C TRP A 517 21.50 -7.03 -28.81
N TYR A 518 20.97 -7.03 -27.60
CA TYR A 518 21.10 -5.93 -26.66
C TYR A 518 22.32 -6.16 -25.76
N TYR A 519 23.06 -5.09 -25.50
CA TYR A 519 24.23 -5.08 -24.62
C TYR A 519 24.29 -3.76 -23.85
N VAL A 520 25.17 -3.66 -22.86
CA VAL A 520 25.30 -2.44 -22.05
C VAL A 520 26.70 -1.87 -22.16
N THR A 521 26.83 -0.55 -22.01
CA THR A 521 28.13 0.12 -21.87
C THR A 521 28.35 0.48 -20.41
N LEU A 522 29.48 0.05 -19.87
CA LEU A 522 29.88 0.20 -18.48
C LEU A 522 31.19 1.00 -18.42
N VAL A 523 31.41 1.74 -17.34
CA VAL A 523 32.75 2.18 -16.96
C VAL A 523 33.26 1.26 -15.87
N VAL A 524 34.37 0.57 -16.12
CA VAL A 524 35.06 -0.23 -15.10
C VAL A 524 36.45 0.37 -14.92
N GLY A 525 36.71 0.99 -13.77
CA GLY A 525 37.91 1.80 -13.58
C GLY A 525 37.86 3.09 -14.40
N SER A 526 38.75 3.24 -15.39
CA SER A 526 38.86 4.46 -16.23
C SER A 526 38.44 4.25 -17.69
N GLU A 527 38.00 3.05 -18.05
CA GLU A 527 37.72 2.69 -19.45
C GLU A 527 36.24 2.32 -19.65
N ILE A 528 35.72 2.66 -20.83
CA ILE A 528 34.38 2.30 -21.27
C ILE A 528 34.43 0.89 -21.89
N HIS A 529 33.69 -0.03 -21.29
CA HIS A 529 33.64 -1.43 -21.64
C HIS A 529 32.20 -1.83 -22.05
N PRO A 530 31.99 -2.43 -23.22
CA PRO A 530 30.70 -3.01 -23.59
C PRO A 530 30.59 -4.41 -23.01
N HIS A 531 29.50 -4.68 -22.30
CA HIS A 531 29.22 -5.97 -21.68
C HIS A 531 27.99 -6.61 -22.31
N MET A 532 28.16 -7.87 -22.75
CA MET A 532 27.14 -8.65 -23.43
C MET A 532 27.05 -10.06 -22.82
N GLU A 533 25.83 -10.49 -22.50
CA GLU A 533 25.52 -11.83 -22.03
C GLU A 533 24.23 -12.30 -22.70
N THR A 534 24.11 -13.60 -22.99
CA THR A 534 22.88 -14.21 -23.51
C THR A 534 21.68 -13.96 -22.60
N GLY A 535 21.85 -14.16 -21.28
CA GLY A 535 20.80 -13.91 -20.30
C GLY A 535 20.36 -12.45 -20.26
N LEU A 536 21.33 -11.52 -20.28
CA LEU A 536 21.07 -10.09 -20.33
C LEU A 536 20.29 -9.68 -21.59
N HIS A 537 20.69 -10.18 -22.76
CA HIS A 537 20.00 -9.89 -24.01
C HIS A 537 18.52 -10.28 -23.95
N HIS A 538 18.21 -11.51 -23.53
CA HIS A 538 16.83 -11.99 -23.44
C HIS A 538 16.03 -11.23 -22.37
N ALA A 539 16.64 -10.92 -21.22
CA ALA A 539 15.97 -10.13 -20.19
C ALA A 539 15.60 -8.73 -20.69
N ILE A 540 16.48 -8.06 -21.44
CA ILE A 540 16.20 -6.75 -22.05
C ILE A 540 15.11 -6.89 -23.12
N LEU A 541 15.26 -7.84 -24.05
CA LEU A 541 14.33 -8.06 -25.16
C LEU A 541 12.90 -8.33 -24.67
N ASP A 542 12.76 -9.16 -23.64
CA ASP A 542 11.46 -9.55 -23.09
C ASP A 542 10.90 -8.53 -22.08
N GLY A 543 11.66 -7.48 -21.74
CA GLY A 543 11.25 -6.52 -20.70
C GLY A 543 11.23 -7.11 -19.29
N LYS A 544 12.02 -8.16 -19.05
CA LYS A 544 12.12 -8.90 -17.77
C LYS A 544 13.34 -8.48 -16.93
N VAL A 545 13.90 -7.30 -17.22
CA VAL A 545 15.04 -6.77 -16.47
C VAL A 545 14.59 -6.40 -15.06
N SER A 546 15.24 -6.97 -14.05
CA SER A 546 14.94 -6.68 -12.63
C SER A 546 16.12 -6.00 -11.92
N GLY A 547 15.82 -5.12 -10.96
CA GLY A 547 16.79 -4.60 -10.00
C GLY A 547 17.14 -5.59 -8.88
N THR A 548 16.46 -6.73 -8.77
CA THR A 548 16.82 -7.84 -7.89
C THR A 548 17.86 -8.75 -8.54
N LEU A 549 18.79 -9.27 -7.72
CA LEU A 549 19.75 -10.27 -8.17
C LEU A 549 18.99 -11.54 -8.48
N THR A 550 19.20 -12.08 -9.67
CA THR A 550 18.56 -13.33 -10.11
C THR A 550 19.33 -14.57 -9.67
N ARG A 551 20.56 -14.38 -9.16
CA ARG A 551 21.44 -15.45 -8.69
C ARG A 551 21.75 -15.24 -7.23
N GLU A 552 21.52 -16.26 -6.41
CA GLU A 552 21.76 -16.23 -4.96
C GLU A 552 23.26 -16.24 -4.63
N ASN A 553 24.05 -17.02 -5.37
CA ASN A 553 25.47 -17.22 -5.09
C ASN A 553 26.38 -16.59 -6.15
N TYR A 554 27.48 -15.99 -5.68
CA TYR A 554 28.54 -15.45 -6.52
C TYR A 554 29.35 -16.56 -7.19
N PHE A 555 29.62 -16.43 -8.49
CA PHE A 555 30.59 -17.29 -9.19
C PHE A 555 31.28 -16.59 -10.36
N VAL A 556 32.42 -17.14 -10.77
CA VAL A 556 33.20 -16.65 -11.92
C VAL A 556 32.59 -17.18 -13.21
N ALA A 557 32.45 -16.32 -14.24
CA ALA A 557 31.95 -16.74 -15.54
C ALA A 557 32.77 -17.94 -16.08
N ARG A 558 32.09 -19.01 -16.55
CA ARG A 558 32.67 -20.35 -16.78
C ARG A 558 33.93 -20.42 -17.65
N ALA A 559 34.17 -19.40 -18.49
CA ALA A 559 35.34 -19.30 -19.36
C ALA A 559 36.50 -18.46 -18.79
N LEU A 560 36.36 -17.90 -17.58
CA LEU A 560 37.35 -17.07 -16.90
C LEU A 560 37.90 -17.77 -15.65
N LYS A 561 39.11 -17.39 -15.24
CA LYS A 561 39.68 -17.77 -13.94
C LYS A 561 39.38 -16.68 -12.92
N GLU A 562 39.37 -17.06 -11.64
CA GLU A 562 39.15 -16.11 -10.53
C GLU A 562 40.19 -14.98 -10.51
N SER A 563 41.43 -15.24 -10.94
CA SER A 563 42.48 -14.22 -11.08
C SER A 563 42.22 -13.18 -12.15
N ASP A 564 41.36 -13.48 -13.12
CA ASP A 564 41.18 -12.68 -14.33
C ASP A 564 39.95 -11.76 -14.20
N VAL A 565 39.13 -11.97 -13.16
CA VAL A 565 37.92 -11.19 -12.88
C VAL A 565 38.27 -9.87 -12.23
N ASP A 566 37.67 -8.77 -12.71
CA ASP A 566 37.87 -7.44 -12.14
C ASP A 566 36.59 -6.64 -11.89
N TYR A 567 35.41 -7.13 -12.27
CA TYR A 567 34.12 -6.56 -11.86
C TYR A 567 33.02 -7.65 -11.74
N VAL A 568 31.90 -7.30 -11.13
CA VAL A 568 30.73 -8.18 -10.95
C VAL A 568 29.55 -7.63 -11.71
N PHE A 569 28.79 -8.50 -12.37
CA PHE A 569 27.51 -8.15 -12.98
C PHE A 569 26.51 -9.29 -12.76
N ASN A 570 25.36 -8.98 -12.18
CA ASN A 570 24.31 -9.94 -11.79
C ASN A 570 24.85 -11.13 -10.97
N ASN A 571 25.66 -10.83 -9.95
CA ASN A 571 26.33 -11.82 -9.09
C ASN A 571 27.31 -12.76 -9.83
N VAL A 572 27.83 -12.36 -11.00
CA VAL A 572 28.82 -13.11 -11.77
C VAL A 572 30.09 -12.29 -11.98
N GLY A 573 31.25 -12.90 -11.74
CA GLY A 573 32.55 -12.28 -11.97
C GLY A 573 32.94 -12.26 -13.45
N PHE A 574 33.25 -11.06 -13.98
CA PHE A 574 33.69 -10.82 -15.34
C PHE A 574 35.04 -10.07 -15.40
N SER A 575 35.65 -10.08 -16.59
CA SER A 575 36.92 -9.40 -16.86
C SER A 575 36.73 -8.32 -17.93
N SER A 576 37.04 -7.07 -17.59
CA SER A 576 37.00 -5.93 -18.50
C SER A 576 38.01 -6.03 -19.66
N THR A 577 39.04 -6.88 -19.50
CA THR A 577 40.09 -7.13 -20.49
C THR A 577 39.80 -8.30 -21.43
N SER A 578 38.75 -9.08 -21.14
CA SER A 578 38.38 -10.25 -21.94
C SER A 578 37.44 -9.86 -23.08
N SER A 579 37.71 -10.37 -24.28
CA SER A 579 36.82 -10.22 -25.44
C SER A 579 35.64 -11.20 -25.46
N LEU A 580 35.56 -12.13 -24.49
CA LEU A 580 34.56 -13.21 -24.49
C LEU A 580 33.12 -12.73 -24.27
N TYR A 581 32.94 -11.66 -23.50
CA TYR A 581 31.63 -11.10 -23.11
C TYR A 581 31.49 -9.64 -23.56
N SER A 582 32.16 -9.29 -24.66
CA SER A 582 32.34 -7.92 -25.12
C SER A 582 32.21 -7.84 -26.64
N LEU A 583 31.84 -6.65 -27.13
CA LEU A 583 31.78 -6.32 -28.57
C LEU A 583 32.76 -5.19 -28.89
N PRO A 584 33.24 -5.04 -30.12
CA PRO A 584 34.02 -3.86 -30.51
C PRO A 584 33.20 -2.57 -30.30
N VAL A 585 33.73 -1.61 -29.53
CA VAL A 585 33.09 -0.31 -29.32
C VAL A 585 33.32 0.56 -30.56
N ARG A 586 32.25 0.90 -31.28
CA ARG A 586 32.27 1.89 -32.36
C ARG A 586 32.40 3.31 -31.80
N ASP A 587 33.02 4.21 -32.56
CA ASP A 587 33.26 5.59 -32.12
C ASP A 587 31.97 6.31 -31.74
N GLU A 588 30.87 6.08 -32.48
CA GLU A 588 29.55 6.67 -32.16
C GLU A 588 28.99 6.20 -30.82
N VAL A 589 29.15 4.91 -30.49
CA VAL A 589 28.71 4.35 -29.20
C VAL A 589 29.58 4.89 -28.07
N ARG A 590 30.88 5.04 -28.32
CA ARG A 590 31.82 5.64 -27.37
C ARG A 590 31.45 7.10 -27.07
N GLU A 591 31.17 7.91 -28.09
CA GLU A 591 30.78 9.32 -27.90
C GLU A 591 29.49 9.44 -27.08
N ARG A 592 28.48 8.60 -27.34
CA ARG A 592 27.26 8.54 -26.53
C ARG A 592 27.53 8.15 -25.09
N ALA A 593 28.41 7.17 -24.87
CA ALA A 593 28.80 6.69 -23.55
C ALA A 593 29.53 7.79 -22.76
N GLU A 594 30.49 8.49 -23.38
CA GLU A 594 31.22 9.61 -22.78
C GLU A 594 30.28 10.77 -22.40
N LYS A 595 29.31 11.11 -23.26
CA LYS A 595 28.30 12.12 -22.96
C LYS A 595 27.42 11.75 -21.77
N THR A 596 27.00 10.48 -21.68
CA THR A 596 26.25 9.98 -20.52
C THR A 596 27.10 10.00 -19.25
N LEU A 597 28.38 9.64 -19.34
CA LEU A 597 29.32 9.71 -18.22
C LEU A 597 29.49 11.14 -17.71
N ALA A 598 29.66 12.11 -18.60
CA ALA A 598 29.72 13.53 -18.24
C ALA A 598 28.45 13.98 -17.50
N LYS A 599 27.27 13.69 -18.05
CA LYS A 599 25.98 14.02 -17.40
C LYS A 599 25.82 13.36 -16.03
N ARG A 600 26.25 12.11 -15.88
CA ARG A 600 26.22 11.39 -14.58
C ARG A 600 27.18 12.03 -13.57
N SER A 601 28.36 12.45 -14.01
CA SER A 601 29.33 13.14 -13.15
C SER A 601 28.84 14.52 -12.69
N GLU A 602 28.15 15.27 -13.57
CA GLU A 602 27.50 16.55 -13.22
C GLU A 602 26.34 16.34 -12.25
N THR A 603 25.52 15.30 -12.45
CA THR A 603 24.39 14.99 -11.56
C THR A 603 24.86 14.57 -10.16
N GLN A 604 25.97 13.85 -10.04
CA GLN A 604 26.60 13.52 -8.76
C GLN A 604 27.22 14.75 -8.07
N GLN A 605 27.63 15.77 -8.83
CA GLN A 605 28.07 17.06 -8.28
C GLN A 605 26.91 18.02 -7.97
N ALA A 606 25.72 17.78 -8.51
CA ALA A 606 24.51 18.60 -8.35
C ALA A 606 23.46 18.04 -7.37
N ALA A 607 23.75 16.95 -6.66
CA ALA A 607 22.92 16.47 -5.56
C ALA A 607 22.87 17.51 -4.42
N PRO A 608 21.71 17.70 -3.74
CA PRO A 608 21.58 18.72 -2.71
C PRO A 608 22.54 18.49 -1.54
N ALA A 609 22.92 19.60 -0.92
CA ALA A 609 24.02 19.75 0.03
C ALA A 609 24.00 18.78 1.22
N LYS A 610 25.19 18.23 1.53
CA LYS A 610 25.63 17.62 2.81
C LYS A 610 24.54 16.97 3.67
N THR A 611 24.30 15.68 3.48
CA THR A 611 23.84 14.83 4.58
C THR A 611 24.96 14.76 5.63
N ILE A 612 24.78 15.46 6.76
CA ILE A 612 25.75 15.42 7.86
C ILE A 612 25.51 14.11 8.61
N TYR A 613 26.28 13.08 8.28
CA TYR A 613 26.35 11.88 9.11
C TYR A 613 27.16 12.19 10.37
N TYR A 614 26.61 11.83 11.52
CA TYR A 614 27.29 11.97 12.80
C TYR A 614 28.02 10.66 13.18
N THR A 615 29.05 10.78 14.02
CA THR A 615 29.95 9.65 14.32
C THR A 615 29.28 8.62 15.23
N ILE A 616 29.32 7.35 14.83
CA ILE A 616 28.92 6.21 15.65
C ILE A 616 30.14 5.55 16.29
N ASN A 617 30.05 5.22 17.58
CA ASN A 617 31.10 4.57 18.35
C ASN A 617 30.99 3.04 18.20
N GLU A 618 31.54 2.53 17.10
CA GLU A 618 31.64 1.10 16.78
C GLU A 618 32.33 0.29 17.89
N GLY A 619 33.30 0.88 18.61
CA GLY A 619 33.95 0.22 19.74
C GLY A 619 33.02 0.02 20.94
N ALA A 620 32.13 0.97 21.20
CA ALA A 620 31.08 0.82 22.20
C ALA A 620 30.02 -0.19 21.75
N ALA A 621 29.62 -0.17 20.48
CA ALA A 621 28.67 -1.12 19.90
C ALA A 621 29.17 -2.57 20.00
N ARG A 622 30.45 -2.82 19.68
CA ARG A 622 31.09 -4.12 19.88
C ARG A 622 31.01 -4.59 21.34
N ARG A 623 31.42 -3.73 22.30
CA ARG A 623 31.37 -4.08 23.72
C ARG A 623 29.95 -4.35 24.22
N ALA A 624 28.97 -3.62 23.70
CA ALA A 624 27.56 -3.85 24.01
C ALA A 624 27.08 -5.20 23.47
N ASN A 625 27.49 -5.58 22.25
CA ASN A 625 27.20 -6.88 21.67
C ASN A 625 27.84 -8.00 22.48
N ASP A 626 29.14 -7.90 22.78
CA ASP A 626 29.87 -8.91 23.57
C ASP A 626 29.26 -9.11 24.98
N ALA A 627 28.67 -8.06 25.55
CA ALA A 627 28.00 -8.12 26.84
C ALA A 627 26.61 -8.79 26.78
N ASN A 628 25.96 -8.85 25.61
CA ASN A 628 24.55 -9.22 25.49
C ASN A 628 24.26 -10.36 24.51
N SER A 629 25.19 -10.72 23.64
CA SER A 629 25.01 -11.69 22.54
C SER A 629 26.13 -12.73 22.54
N PHE A 630 25.80 -13.96 22.13
CA PHE A 630 26.79 -15.01 21.84
C PHE A 630 27.34 -14.92 20.42
N TYR A 631 26.74 -14.10 19.55
CA TYR A 631 27.18 -13.91 18.17
C TYR A 631 28.25 -12.82 18.07
N ASP A 632 29.21 -13.02 17.18
CA ASP A 632 30.28 -12.05 16.94
C ASP A 632 29.74 -10.75 16.31
N TYR A 633 30.24 -9.62 16.82
CA TYR A 633 29.90 -8.31 16.29
C TYR A 633 30.49 -8.10 14.88
N LYS A 634 29.61 -7.89 13.90
CA LYS A 634 30.00 -7.51 12.53
C LYS A 634 30.50 -6.06 12.50
N PRO A 635 31.78 -5.78 12.16
CA PRO A 635 32.30 -4.42 12.12
C PRO A 635 31.54 -3.52 11.13
N GLY A 636 31.21 -2.30 11.54
CA GLY A 636 30.50 -1.33 10.70
C GLY A 636 28.99 -1.51 10.68
N SER A 637 28.45 -2.53 11.35
CA SER A 637 27.01 -2.82 11.35
C SER A 637 26.19 -1.71 12.02
N ALA A 638 26.68 -1.13 13.13
CA ALA A 638 25.97 -0.05 13.81
C ALA A 638 25.99 1.26 13.00
N THR A 639 27.10 1.55 12.32
CA THR A 639 27.20 2.69 11.41
C THR A 639 26.28 2.51 10.20
N ALA A 640 26.17 1.28 9.67
CA ALA A 640 25.27 0.98 8.56
C ALA A 640 23.80 1.16 8.96
N GLU A 641 23.41 0.63 10.12
CA GLU A 641 22.06 0.80 10.68
C GLU A 641 21.70 2.27 10.88
N TYR A 642 22.61 3.05 11.48
CA TYR A 642 22.44 4.49 11.65
C TYR A 642 22.22 5.21 10.31
N ARG A 643 23.07 4.92 9.31
CA ARG A 643 22.95 5.52 7.98
C ARG A 643 21.63 5.20 7.33
N GLN A 644 21.17 3.95 7.39
CA GLN A 644 19.88 3.54 6.84
C GLN A 644 18.72 4.34 7.45
N MET A 645 18.74 4.56 8.76
CA MET A 645 17.71 5.36 9.44
C MET A 645 17.77 6.84 9.02
N VAL A 646 18.96 7.42 8.88
CA VAL A 646 19.14 8.80 8.40
C VAL A 646 18.71 8.95 6.95
N ASP A 647 19.07 8.01 6.07
CA ASP A 647 18.70 8.04 4.65
C ASP A 647 17.18 7.98 4.48
N LYS A 648 16.49 7.17 5.30
CA LYS A 648 15.02 7.15 5.36
C LYS A 648 14.44 8.49 5.80
N ALA A 649 15.06 9.15 6.77
CA ALA A 649 14.64 10.48 7.22
C ALA A 649 14.84 11.56 6.12
N VAL A 650 15.94 11.47 5.37
CA VAL A 650 16.21 12.33 4.20
C VAL A 650 15.16 12.10 3.11
N GLU A 651 14.83 10.85 2.81
CA GLU A 651 13.79 10.51 1.84
C GLU A 651 12.43 11.09 2.23
N ILE A 652 12.06 10.97 3.51
CA ILE A 652 10.84 11.59 4.07
C ILE A 652 10.90 13.11 3.90
N GLY A 653 12.04 13.75 4.17
CA GLY A 653 12.26 15.18 3.98
C GLY A 653 12.08 15.61 2.53
N GLU A 654 12.73 14.92 1.59
CA GLU A 654 12.64 15.20 0.15
C GLU A 654 11.22 14.99 -0.40
N HIS A 655 10.54 13.93 0.03
CA HIS A 655 9.14 13.72 -0.30
C HIS A 655 8.27 14.85 0.21
N GLN A 656 8.53 15.36 1.41
CA GLN A 656 7.79 16.48 1.96
C GLN A 656 8.07 17.79 1.22
N LYS A 657 9.32 18.08 0.86
CA LYS A 657 9.70 19.26 0.06
C LYS A 657 8.96 19.35 -1.26
N LYS A 658 8.69 18.21 -1.92
CA LYS A 658 7.89 18.15 -3.16
C LYS A 658 6.44 18.59 -2.97
N ARG A 659 5.89 18.46 -1.75
CA ARG A 659 4.50 18.76 -1.42
C ARG A 659 4.29 20.17 -0.87
N VAL A 660 5.35 20.79 -0.36
CA VAL A 660 5.27 22.07 0.35
C VAL A 660 6.04 23.17 -0.37
N ASP A 661 5.67 24.41 -0.06
CA ASP A 661 6.31 25.60 -0.60
C ASP A 661 7.82 25.66 -0.25
N PRO A 662 8.69 26.18 -1.14
CA PRO A 662 10.13 26.33 -0.90
C PRO A 662 10.50 27.00 0.42
N MET A 663 9.65 27.87 0.97
CA MET A 663 9.85 28.51 2.28
C MET A 663 10.05 27.49 3.43
N TYR A 664 9.49 26.28 3.33
CA TYR A 664 9.61 25.26 4.38
C TYR A 664 10.81 24.33 4.19
N HIS A 665 11.54 24.42 3.06
CA HIS A 665 12.61 23.48 2.74
C HIS A 665 13.76 23.57 3.75
N GLU A 666 14.20 24.78 4.10
CA GLU A 666 15.24 24.99 5.11
C GLU A 666 14.84 24.47 6.49
N LYS A 667 13.56 24.62 6.86
CA LYS A 667 13.04 24.08 8.12
C LYS A 667 13.02 22.56 8.10
N ILE A 668 12.62 21.94 6.99
CA ILE A 668 12.66 20.48 6.81
C ILE A 668 14.09 19.99 6.94
N ASP A 669 15.05 20.65 6.29
CA ASP A 669 16.47 20.31 6.37
C ASP A 669 17.02 20.40 7.79
N SER A 670 16.66 21.46 8.53
CA SER A 670 17.05 21.61 9.94
C SER A 670 16.49 20.50 10.84
N LEU A 671 15.29 19.98 10.53
CA LEU A 671 14.68 18.89 11.28
C LEU A 671 15.34 17.55 10.97
N VAL A 672 15.68 17.31 9.70
CA VAL A 672 16.43 16.12 9.28
C VAL A 672 17.81 16.10 9.92
N ASP A 673 18.53 17.22 9.94
CA ASP A 673 19.82 17.34 10.63
C ASP A 673 19.70 17.10 12.14
N THR A 674 18.67 17.69 12.77
CA THR A 674 18.39 17.48 14.20
C THR A 674 18.11 16.01 14.51
N TYR A 675 17.36 15.33 13.66
CA TYR A 675 17.10 13.90 13.77
C TYR A 675 18.40 13.10 13.67
N ALA A 676 19.21 13.34 12.63
CA ALA A 676 20.47 12.63 12.40
C ALA A 676 21.45 12.79 13.58
N ARG A 677 21.54 14.00 14.15
CA ARG A 677 22.39 14.27 15.31
C ARG A 677 21.92 13.56 16.57
N LYS A 678 20.64 13.76 16.93
CA LYS A 678 20.07 13.16 18.15
C LYS A 678 20.04 11.63 18.08
N LEU A 679 19.78 11.06 16.91
CA LEU A 679 19.81 9.61 16.71
C LEU A 679 21.21 9.04 16.97
N ALA A 680 22.27 9.67 16.46
CA ALA A 680 23.64 9.23 16.74
C ALA A 680 23.99 9.34 18.23
N GLU A 681 23.60 10.44 18.90
CA GLU A 681 23.79 10.63 20.34
C GLU A 681 23.05 9.54 21.15
N ASN A 682 21.82 9.20 20.77
CA ASN A 682 21.01 8.17 21.41
C ASN A 682 21.56 6.75 21.19
N MET A 683 21.96 6.40 19.96
CA MET A 683 22.57 5.09 19.67
C MET A 683 23.91 4.93 20.39
N ASN A 684 24.76 5.95 20.41
CA ASN A 684 26.01 5.90 21.17
C ASN A 684 25.76 5.74 22.68
N SER A 685 24.73 6.40 23.19
CA SER A 685 24.30 6.27 24.58
C SER A 685 23.78 4.86 24.87
N SER A 686 22.96 4.28 24.00
CA SER A 686 22.45 2.91 24.13
C SER A 686 23.59 1.90 24.18
N PHE A 687 24.57 1.98 23.29
CA PHE A 687 25.75 1.11 23.31
C PHE A 687 26.54 1.25 24.63
N SER A 688 26.70 2.47 25.13
CA SER A 688 27.38 2.70 26.41
C SER A 688 26.62 2.13 27.61
N ILE A 689 25.27 2.14 27.56
CA ILE A 689 24.38 1.62 28.60
C ILE A 689 24.42 0.10 28.58
N GLU A 690 24.32 -0.49 27.39
CA GLU A 690 24.26 -1.93 27.20
C GLU A 690 25.56 -2.63 27.58
N ALA A 691 26.71 -1.96 27.39
CA ALA A 691 28.01 -2.47 27.81
C ALA A 691 28.27 -2.46 29.34
N ARG A 692 27.37 -1.92 30.18
CA ARG A 692 27.62 -1.75 31.63
C ARG A 692 27.60 -3.05 32.42
N VAL A 693 26.59 -3.88 32.20
CA VAL A 693 26.40 -5.16 32.90
C VAL A 693 26.03 -6.22 31.86
N PRO A 694 26.85 -7.28 31.72
CA PRO A 694 26.54 -8.38 30.83
C PRO A 694 25.15 -8.97 31.11
N SER A 695 24.51 -9.49 30.07
CA SER A 695 23.25 -10.21 30.20
C SER A 695 23.41 -11.43 31.11
N ILE A 696 22.34 -11.82 31.80
CA ILE A 696 22.32 -13.03 32.62
C ILE A 696 22.58 -14.28 31.78
N LEU A 697 22.26 -14.24 30.48
CA LEU A 697 22.59 -15.30 29.53
C LEU A 697 24.10 -15.44 29.33
N ILE A 698 24.83 -14.33 29.32
CA ILE A 698 26.29 -14.30 29.09
C ILE A 698 27.06 -14.60 30.38
N ALA A 699 26.68 -13.98 31.50
CA ALA A 699 27.38 -14.12 32.78
C ALA A 699 26.90 -15.30 33.64
N GLY A 700 25.75 -15.91 33.31
CA GLY A 700 25.09 -16.92 34.13
C GLY A 700 24.37 -16.32 35.35
N GLY A 701 23.46 -17.09 35.94
CA GLY A 701 22.63 -16.64 37.07
C GLY A 701 23.36 -16.56 38.42
N SER A 702 24.52 -17.22 38.58
CA SER A 702 25.26 -17.22 39.84
C SER A 702 26.00 -15.90 40.08
N ASN A 703 25.76 -15.28 41.25
CA ASN A 703 26.38 -14.01 41.67
C ASN A 703 26.16 -12.83 40.69
N PHE A 704 25.04 -12.86 39.95
CA PHE A 704 24.68 -11.81 39.01
C PHE A 704 24.41 -10.47 39.74
N PRO A 705 24.97 -9.33 39.27
CA PRO A 705 24.85 -8.05 39.96
C PRO A 705 23.49 -7.37 39.68
N VAL A 706 22.41 -7.92 40.25
CA VAL A 706 21.00 -7.50 40.03
C VAL A 706 20.82 -5.98 40.16
N ARG A 707 21.27 -5.38 41.27
CA ARG A 707 21.14 -3.91 41.50
C ARG A 707 21.83 -3.05 40.45
N LYS A 708 22.92 -3.54 39.84
CA LYS A 708 23.58 -2.81 38.74
C LYS A 708 22.79 -2.97 37.43
N LYS A 709 22.21 -4.16 37.19
CA LYS A 709 21.35 -4.39 36.03
C LYS A 709 20.05 -3.59 36.11
N GLU A 710 19.44 -3.45 37.28
CA GLU A 710 18.29 -2.56 37.50
C GLU A 710 18.62 -1.11 37.15
N LYS A 711 19.81 -0.61 37.53
CA LYS A 711 20.28 0.73 37.15
C LYS A 711 20.59 0.86 35.65
N GLN A 712 21.04 -0.21 35.00
CA GLN A 712 21.17 -0.26 33.55
C GLN A 712 19.81 -0.20 32.87
N ASN A 713 18.83 -0.98 33.33
CA ASN A 713 17.46 -0.97 32.80
C ASN A 713 16.83 0.42 32.93
N ALA A 714 16.90 1.04 34.11
CA ALA A 714 16.40 2.41 34.29
C ALA A 714 17.11 3.45 33.41
N ALA A 715 18.37 3.23 33.02
CA ALA A 715 19.06 4.09 32.07
C ALA A 715 18.64 3.79 30.61
N ARG A 716 18.38 2.52 30.29
CA ARG A 716 17.84 2.07 29.01
C ARG A 716 16.44 2.63 28.78
N ASP A 717 15.60 2.65 29.80
CA ASP A 717 14.22 3.15 29.72
C ASP A 717 14.23 4.66 29.39
N ARG A 718 15.07 5.46 30.06
CA ARG A 718 15.26 6.88 29.70
C ARG A 718 15.80 7.07 28.28
N ASN A 719 16.75 6.23 27.85
CA ASN A 719 17.25 6.29 26.48
C ASN A 719 16.15 5.90 25.46
N MET A 720 15.20 5.04 25.83
CA MET A 720 14.04 4.69 25.01
C MET A 720 13.03 5.85 24.93
N GLU A 721 12.84 6.60 26.02
CA GLU A 721 12.07 7.86 25.99
C GLU A 721 12.68 8.86 25.00
N ASP A 722 14.00 9.08 25.06
CA ASP A 722 14.72 9.92 24.09
C ASP A 722 14.56 9.41 22.65
N TRP A 723 14.58 8.08 22.45
CA TRP A 723 14.34 7.47 21.14
C TRP A 723 12.93 7.77 20.62
N ASN A 724 11.91 7.70 21.49
CA ASN A 724 10.52 8.01 21.12
C ASN A 724 10.38 9.47 20.70
N GLU A 725 11.03 10.39 21.42
CA GLU A 725 11.08 11.81 21.02
C GLU A 725 11.77 12.01 19.66
N ILE A 726 12.84 11.26 19.39
CA ILE A 726 13.57 11.29 18.12
C ILE A 726 12.67 10.81 16.98
N GLN A 727 11.90 9.72 17.16
CA GLN A 727 10.94 9.30 16.12
C GLN A 727 9.85 10.33 15.88
N GLY A 728 9.38 11.03 16.93
CA GLY A 728 8.43 12.14 16.78
C GLY A 728 8.93 13.26 15.85
N LEU A 729 10.25 13.39 15.65
CA LEU A 729 10.80 14.31 14.64
C LEU A 729 10.45 13.89 13.21
N LEU A 730 10.33 12.60 12.91
CA LEU A 730 9.90 12.13 11.58
C LEU A 730 8.47 12.57 11.27
N ASP A 731 7.57 12.47 12.24
CA ASP A 731 6.19 12.95 12.09
C ASP A 731 6.12 14.48 12.00
N LYS A 732 7.02 15.17 12.71
CA LYS A 732 7.19 16.63 12.56
C LYS A 732 7.69 17.01 11.18
N ILE A 733 8.60 16.23 10.58
CA ILE A 733 9.03 16.43 9.19
C ILE A 733 7.84 16.24 8.26
N ARG A 734 7.10 15.12 8.36
CA ARG A 734 5.92 14.81 7.52
C ARG A 734 4.81 15.86 7.59
N SER A 735 4.61 16.48 8.76
CA SER A 735 3.56 17.47 8.98
C SER A 735 3.98 18.91 8.68
N THR A 736 5.28 19.19 8.57
CA THR A 736 5.78 20.54 8.29
C THR A 736 5.27 21.04 6.94
N GLY A 737 4.57 22.17 6.93
CA GLY A 737 3.98 22.76 5.71
C GLY A 737 2.62 22.18 5.30
N MET A 738 2.06 21.21 6.03
CA MET A 738 0.71 20.65 5.78
C MET A 738 -0.41 21.33 6.58
N GLY A 739 -0.05 22.17 7.55
CA GLY A 739 -1.02 22.93 8.35
C GLY A 739 -1.75 23.98 7.52
N GLY A 740 -2.92 24.43 8.01
CA GLY A 740 -3.60 25.57 7.40
C GLY A 740 -2.71 26.82 7.39
N ILE A 741 -2.87 27.67 6.36
CA ILE A 741 -2.10 28.92 6.21
C ILE A 741 -2.16 29.69 7.53
N SER A 742 -1.03 29.87 8.22
CA SER A 742 -1.00 30.55 9.53
C SER A 742 -1.28 32.05 9.38
N ALA A 743 -1.82 32.68 10.41
CA ALA A 743 -1.91 34.15 10.46
C ALA A 743 -0.53 34.81 10.63
N ASP A 744 0.44 34.06 11.15
CA ASP A 744 1.80 34.52 11.43
C ASP A 744 2.73 34.42 10.19
N ASP A 745 2.23 33.90 9.06
CA ASP A 745 2.99 33.83 7.81
C ASP A 745 3.02 35.22 7.14
N PRO A 746 4.19 35.80 6.83
CA PRO A 746 4.28 37.09 6.13
C PRO A 746 3.52 37.12 4.80
N GLN A 747 3.37 35.96 4.14
CA GLN A 747 2.65 35.80 2.87
C GLN A 747 1.25 35.19 3.06
N ALA A 748 0.69 35.19 4.28
CA ALA A 748 -0.60 34.58 4.56
C ALA A 748 -1.73 35.08 3.64
N ILE A 749 -1.78 36.40 3.38
CA ILE A 749 -2.80 37.02 2.52
C ILE A 749 -2.63 36.55 1.07
N GLN A 750 -1.41 36.62 0.52
CA GLN A 750 -1.13 36.19 -0.86
C GLN A 750 -1.47 34.71 -1.08
N LYS A 751 -1.13 33.84 -0.12
CA LYS A 751 -1.46 32.40 -0.17
C LYS A 751 -2.96 32.15 -0.09
N LEU A 752 -3.68 32.93 0.73
CA LEU A 752 -5.15 32.84 0.81
C LEU A 752 -5.82 33.36 -0.45
N GLU A 753 -5.28 34.39 -1.10
CA GLU A 753 -5.76 34.91 -2.40
C GLU A 753 -5.57 33.89 -3.52
N ALA A 754 -4.39 33.26 -3.61
CA ALA A 754 -4.14 32.17 -4.57
C ALA A 754 -5.07 30.97 -4.34
N LYS A 755 -5.33 30.61 -3.07
CA LYS A 755 -6.31 29.56 -2.73
C LYS A 755 -7.73 29.98 -3.13
N LEU A 756 -8.09 31.24 -2.91
CA LEU A 756 -9.39 31.79 -3.28
C LEU A 756 -9.61 31.70 -4.79
N GLU A 757 -8.62 32.07 -5.60
CA GLU A 757 -8.69 31.99 -7.06
C GLU A 757 -8.92 30.55 -7.55
N LYS A 758 -8.18 29.57 -6.99
CA LYS A 758 -8.37 28.15 -7.31
C LYS A 758 -9.77 27.66 -6.98
N LEU A 759 -10.30 28.00 -5.81
CA LEU A 759 -11.65 27.61 -5.40
C LEU A 759 -12.73 28.28 -6.25
N GLN A 760 -12.51 29.54 -6.66
CA GLN A 760 -13.40 30.29 -7.54
C GLN A 760 -13.43 29.65 -8.93
N SER A 761 -12.26 29.33 -9.50
CA SER A 761 -12.14 28.60 -10.77
C SER A 761 -12.82 27.23 -10.70
N ALA A 762 -12.59 26.46 -9.63
CA ALA A 762 -13.27 25.17 -9.42
C ALA A 762 -14.79 25.34 -9.34
N GLN A 763 -15.29 26.38 -8.65
CA GLN A 763 -16.72 26.67 -8.57
C GLN A 763 -17.33 26.96 -9.95
N ASP A 764 -16.62 27.71 -10.77
CA ASP A 764 -17.07 28.08 -12.11
C ASP A 764 -17.06 26.86 -13.04
N THR A 765 -16.02 26.03 -12.97
CA THR A 765 -15.95 24.74 -13.68
C THR A 765 -17.09 23.80 -13.27
N MET A 766 -17.34 23.61 -11.97
CA MET A 766 -18.44 22.77 -11.48
C MET A 766 -19.80 23.26 -11.95
N LYS A 767 -20.04 24.57 -11.93
CA LYS A 767 -21.28 25.18 -12.45
C LYS A 767 -21.41 24.99 -13.96
N ALA A 768 -20.33 25.19 -14.72
CA ALA A 768 -20.30 25.04 -16.17
C ALA A 768 -20.58 23.60 -16.60
N VAL A 769 -19.95 22.63 -15.93
CA VAL A 769 -20.16 21.18 -16.19
C VAL A 769 -21.59 20.78 -15.86
N ASN A 770 -22.12 21.19 -14.70
CA ASN A 770 -23.51 20.90 -14.36
C ASN A 770 -24.50 21.58 -15.30
N ALA A 771 -24.22 22.80 -15.77
CA ALA A 771 -25.05 23.49 -16.74
C ALA A 771 -25.02 22.78 -18.11
N TYR A 772 -23.85 22.31 -18.53
CA TYR A 772 -23.66 21.52 -19.75
C TYR A 772 -24.45 20.21 -19.67
N TYR A 773 -24.26 19.45 -18.60
CA TYR A 773 -24.94 18.17 -18.39
C TYR A 773 -26.47 18.30 -18.31
N ARG A 774 -26.99 19.36 -17.67
CA ARG A 774 -28.43 19.64 -17.66
C ARG A 774 -29.01 19.82 -19.05
N LYS A 775 -28.25 20.43 -19.97
CA LYS A 775 -28.68 20.74 -21.34
C LYS A 775 -28.49 19.56 -22.29
N HIS A 776 -27.41 18.81 -22.15
CA HIS A 776 -26.98 17.79 -23.11
C HIS A 776 -27.17 16.35 -22.62
N LYS A 777 -27.39 16.14 -21.32
CA LYS A 777 -27.50 14.82 -20.68
C LYS A 777 -26.30 13.89 -20.90
N THR A 778 -25.19 14.44 -21.39
CA THR A 778 -23.89 13.80 -21.55
C THR A 778 -22.79 14.79 -21.15
N LEU A 779 -21.59 14.25 -20.89
CA LEU A 779 -20.35 15.01 -20.71
C LEU A 779 -19.50 15.08 -21.98
N ASP A 780 -19.92 14.41 -23.07
CA ASP A 780 -19.22 14.40 -24.35
C ASP A 780 -19.10 15.81 -24.95
N GLY A 781 -17.86 16.28 -25.15
CA GLY A 781 -17.60 17.60 -25.72
C GLY A 781 -17.86 18.76 -24.76
N CYS A 782 -17.85 18.52 -23.43
CA CYS A 782 -17.94 19.60 -22.44
C CYS A 782 -16.71 20.53 -22.52
N PRO A 783 -16.86 21.82 -22.88
CA PRO A 783 -15.72 22.73 -23.08
C PRO A 783 -15.01 23.12 -21.78
N ALA A 784 -15.60 22.81 -20.62
CA ALA A 784 -15.04 23.12 -19.31
C ALA A 784 -14.14 22.00 -18.76
N LEU A 785 -13.99 20.88 -19.47
CA LEU A 785 -13.19 19.72 -19.03
C LEU A 785 -12.29 19.23 -20.19
N SER A 786 -11.14 18.65 -19.85
CA SER A 786 -10.30 17.91 -20.81
C SER A 786 -10.90 16.54 -21.14
N ALA A 787 -10.53 15.95 -22.27
CA ALA A 787 -10.99 14.62 -22.69
C ALA A 787 -10.72 13.54 -21.64
N GLU A 788 -9.51 13.53 -21.05
CA GLU A 788 -9.15 12.62 -19.95
C GLU A 788 -10.06 12.79 -18.72
N ARG A 789 -10.40 14.03 -18.39
CA ARG A 789 -11.25 14.33 -17.22
C ARG A 789 -12.71 13.98 -17.47
N ILE A 790 -13.17 14.07 -18.72
CA ILE A 790 -14.50 13.64 -19.15
C ILE A 790 -14.64 12.13 -18.97
N GLU A 791 -13.69 11.33 -19.45
CA GLU A 791 -13.74 9.86 -19.33
C GLU A 791 -13.67 9.42 -17.87
N LYS A 792 -12.78 10.02 -17.07
CA LYS A 792 -12.71 9.74 -15.64
C LYS A 792 -14.02 10.06 -14.91
N MET A 793 -14.62 11.22 -15.20
CA MET A 793 -15.88 11.63 -14.57
C MET A 793 -17.05 10.73 -15.00
N LYS A 794 -17.09 10.25 -16.24
CA LYS A 794 -18.09 9.27 -16.70
C LYS A 794 -17.96 7.94 -15.97
N ALA A 795 -16.74 7.43 -15.81
CA ALA A 795 -16.47 6.21 -15.05
C ALA A 795 -16.89 6.35 -13.59
N GLU A 796 -16.58 7.48 -12.94
CA GLU A 796 -17.01 7.79 -11.57
C GLU A 796 -18.54 7.81 -11.45
N ILE A 797 -19.25 8.45 -12.39
CA ILE A 797 -20.73 8.47 -12.43
C ILE A 797 -21.32 7.07 -12.64
N SER A 798 -20.67 6.22 -13.44
CA SER A 798 -21.15 4.85 -13.71
C SER A 798 -20.88 3.86 -12.57
N SER A 799 -19.87 4.14 -11.73
CA SER A 799 -19.42 3.24 -10.66
C SER A 799 -20.09 3.49 -9.31
N GLN A 800 -20.74 4.64 -9.12
CA GLN A 800 -21.40 4.99 -7.87
C GLN A 800 -22.89 4.66 -7.91
N TRP A 801 -23.40 4.00 -6.86
CA TRP A 801 -24.83 3.93 -6.54
C TRP A 801 -25.35 5.35 -6.25
N HIS A 802 -25.61 6.13 -7.29
CA HIS A 802 -25.96 7.54 -7.15
C HIS A 802 -27.44 7.73 -6.80
N ILE A 803 -27.67 8.43 -5.69
CA ILE A 803 -28.98 8.97 -5.29
C ILE A 803 -29.43 10.15 -6.20
N GLN A 804 -28.58 10.73 -7.07
CA GLN A 804 -28.90 11.92 -7.89
C GLN A 804 -28.25 11.95 -9.29
N ASP A 805 -29.02 12.31 -10.34
CA ASP A 805 -28.61 12.44 -11.74
C ASP A 805 -27.81 13.74 -12.07
N LYS A 806 -26.61 13.93 -11.50
CA LYS A 806 -25.74 15.08 -11.86
C LYS A 806 -24.25 14.84 -11.58
N PRO A 807 -23.34 15.33 -12.46
CA PRO A 807 -21.89 15.14 -12.31
C PRO A 807 -21.31 15.71 -11.03
N TYR A 808 -21.72 16.93 -10.65
CA TYR A 808 -21.34 17.50 -9.35
C TYR A 808 -22.60 17.67 -8.48
N PRO A 809 -22.65 17.05 -7.29
CA PRO A 809 -23.81 17.12 -6.42
C PRO A 809 -23.97 18.51 -5.79
N SER A 810 -25.20 18.86 -5.38
CA SER A 810 -25.50 20.20 -4.86
C SER A 810 -24.71 20.54 -3.59
N TRP A 811 -24.47 19.56 -2.71
CA TRP A 811 -23.70 19.75 -1.48
C TRP A 811 -22.23 20.12 -1.80
N ALA A 812 -21.64 19.58 -2.87
CA ALA A 812 -20.26 19.89 -3.24
C ALA A 812 -20.09 21.37 -3.65
N LEU A 813 -21.05 21.89 -4.42
CA LEU A 813 -21.08 23.32 -4.77
C LEU A 813 -21.32 24.21 -3.54
N SER A 814 -22.18 23.79 -2.62
CA SER A 814 -22.46 24.53 -1.38
C SER A 814 -21.25 24.55 -0.46
N ASN A 815 -20.57 23.43 -0.28
CA ASN A 815 -19.36 23.30 0.55
C ASN A 815 -18.22 24.17 -0.01
N ASN A 816 -17.97 24.09 -1.32
CA ASN A 816 -16.96 24.92 -1.96
C ASN A 816 -17.28 26.43 -1.83
N ASN A 817 -18.56 26.80 -1.97
CA ASN A 817 -18.98 28.18 -1.77
C ASN A 817 -18.84 28.67 -0.32
N ALA A 818 -19.11 27.79 0.66
CA ALA A 818 -18.89 28.10 2.07
C ALA A 818 -17.40 28.35 2.37
N GLU A 819 -16.50 27.53 1.80
CA GLU A 819 -15.04 27.71 1.93
C GLU A 819 -14.56 29.01 1.25
N ILE A 820 -15.11 29.37 0.08
CA ILE A 820 -14.85 30.66 -0.58
C ILE A 820 -15.22 31.82 0.36
N CYS A 821 -16.42 31.79 0.95
CA CYS A 821 -16.87 32.82 1.90
C CYS A 821 -15.96 32.91 3.13
N ARG A 822 -15.56 31.76 3.68
CA ARG A 822 -14.65 31.67 4.83
C ARG A 822 -13.29 32.29 4.54
N ILE A 823 -12.70 31.96 3.38
CA ILE A 823 -11.39 32.50 2.97
C ILE A 823 -11.47 34.00 2.70
N LYS A 824 -12.53 34.49 2.04
CA LYS A 824 -12.75 35.94 1.87
C LYS A 824 -12.84 36.66 3.21
N GLY A 825 -13.59 36.10 4.17
CA GLY A 825 -13.66 36.64 5.53
C GLY A 825 -12.29 36.66 6.21
N ARG A 826 -11.51 35.59 6.05
CA ARG A 826 -10.16 35.48 6.62
C ARG A 826 -9.16 36.45 5.99
N ILE A 827 -9.19 36.65 4.67
CA ILE A 827 -8.38 37.66 3.98
C ILE A 827 -8.73 39.05 4.53
N ALA A 828 -10.01 39.40 4.58
CA ALA A 828 -10.44 40.69 5.11
C ALA A 828 -10.01 40.91 6.57
N GLU A 829 -10.06 39.87 7.40
CA GLU A 829 -9.57 39.91 8.78
C GLU A 829 -8.05 40.17 8.84
N LEU A 830 -7.25 39.44 8.05
CA LEU A 830 -5.80 39.59 8.03
C LEU A 830 -5.35 40.92 7.41
N THR A 831 -5.99 41.37 6.33
CA THR A 831 -5.77 42.69 5.74
C THR A 831 -6.08 43.78 6.75
N LYS A 832 -7.22 43.67 7.46
CA LYS A 832 -7.56 44.60 8.54
C LYS A 832 -6.50 44.58 9.65
N LYS A 833 -5.99 43.41 10.05
CA LYS A 833 -4.91 43.33 11.05
C LYS A 833 -3.61 43.98 10.56
N GLN A 834 -3.26 43.86 9.28
CA GLN A 834 -2.11 44.57 8.70
C GLN A 834 -2.32 46.09 8.65
N GLU A 835 -3.53 46.55 8.32
CA GLU A 835 -3.85 47.98 8.23
C GLU A 835 -4.07 48.64 9.59
N THR A 836 -4.47 47.88 10.62
CA THR A 836 -4.75 48.43 11.95
C THR A 836 -3.44 48.80 12.64
N THR A 837 -3.04 50.05 12.46
CA THR A 837 -1.88 50.65 13.11
C THR A 837 -2.22 51.00 14.55
N TYR A 838 -2.11 50.04 15.48
CA TYR A 838 -2.03 50.37 16.89
C TYR A 838 -0.62 50.89 17.20
N ALA A 839 -0.54 52.10 17.76
CA ALA A 839 0.70 52.65 18.30
C ALA A 839 0.90 52.12 19.73
N GLY A 840 2.14 51.75 20.09
CA GLY A 840 2.53 51.48 21.47
C GLY A 840 2.28 52.70 22.37
N TRP A 841 2.31 52.52 23.68
CA TRP A 841 2.08 53.62 24.64
C TRP A 841 3.01 53.52 25.84
N GLU A 842 3.24 54.67 26.46
CA GLU A 842 4.03 54.81 27.67
C GLU A 842 3.10 54.85 28.89
N PHE A 843 3.53 54.22 29.98
CA PHE A 843 2.84 54.23 31.27
C PHE A 843 3.84 54.58 32.39
N ASP A 844 3.33 54.85 33.58
CA ASP A 844 4.17 55.17 34.72
C ASP A 844 5.00 53.94 35.15
N GLY A 845 6.31 53.98 34.92
CA GLY A 845 7.25 52.90 35.22
C GLY A 845 7.58 51.94 34.05
N GLY A 846 7.23 52.27 32.81
CA GLY A 846 7.61 51.47 31.65
C GLY A 846 6.92 51.79 30.32
N THR A 847 7.13 50.91 29.32
CA THR A 847 6.57 51.06 27.97
C THR A 847 5.88 49.79 27.50
N VAL A 848 4.81 49.95 26.73
CA VAL A 848 4.14 48.85 26.02
C VAL A 848 4.43 48.97 24.53
N GLU A 849 5.11 47.97 23.99
CA GLU A 849 5.47 47.88 22.57
C GLU A 849 4.74 46.73 21.89
N MET A 850 4.37 46.93 20.63
CA MET A 850 3.79 45.90 19.78
C MET A 850 4.85 45.42 18.81
N ASN A 851 5.50 44.32 19.15
CA ASN A 851 6.47 43.68 18.29
C ASN A 851 5.73 42.86 17.22
N ARG A 852 5.60 43.46 16.03
CA ARG A 852 4.93 42.85 14.87
C ARG A 852 5.74 41.71 14.26
N GLU A 853 7.06 41.76 14.34
CA GLU A 853 7.94 40.71 13.81
C GLU A 853 7.77 39.40 14.58
N ASP A 854 7.66 39.47 15.91
CA ASP A 854 7.44 38.30 16.77
C ASP A 854 5.96 37.99 17.06
N ASN A 855 5.03 38.78 16.51
CA ASN A 855 3.59 38.75 16.83
C ASN A 855 3.31 38.78 18.35
N ARG A 856 3.99 39.68 19.09
CA ARG A 856 3.89 39.83 20.54
C ARG A 856 3.50 41.24 20.97
N LEU A 857 2.65 41.32 22.01
CA LEU A 857 2.50 42.53 22.82
C LEU A 857 3.49 42.43 23.99
N GLN A 858 4.45 43.33 24.05
CA GLN A 858 5.56 43.34 25.01
C GLN A 858 5.40 44.51 25.97
N ILE A 859 5.60 44.26 27.26
CA ILE A 859 5.56 45.23 28.34
C ILE A 859 6.96 45.26 28.96
N PHE A 860 7.61 46.40 28.85
CA PHE A 860 8.89 46.69 29.46
C PHE A 860 8.65 47.50 30.73
N PHE A 861 9.29 47.10 31.83
CA PHE A 861 9.30 47.85 33.08
C PHE A 861 10.73 48.33 33.33
N GLU A 862 10.88 49.56 33.81
CA GLU A 862 12.21 50.14 34.12
C GLU A 862 12.86 49.45 35.33
N GLU A 863 12.05 49.05 36.32
CA GLU A 863 12.45 48.28 37.49
C GLU A 863 11.63 47.01 37.62
N LYS A 864 12.12 46.04 38.42
CA LYS A 864 11.41 44.78 38.64
C LYS A 864 10.04 45.05 39.29
N PRO A 865 8.91 44.68 38.66
CA PRO A 865 7.59 44.90 39.22
C PRO A 865 7.40 44.12 40.53
N ASP A 866 6.60 44.67 41.43
CA ASP A 866 6.26 44.04 42.71
C ASP A 866 5.52 42.69 42.52
N GLU A 867 5.50 41.85 43.56
CA GLU A 867 4.89 40.50 43.53
C GLU A 867 3.44 40.52 43.02
N LYS A 868 2.65 41.49 43.49
CA LYS A 868 1.23 41.59 43.17
C LYS A 868 1.03 41.96 41.70
N THR A 869 1.81 42.91 41.17
CA THR A 869 1.78 43.26 39.75
C THR A 869 2.18 42.07 38.86
N ARG A 870 3.15 41.25 39.28
CA ARG A 870 3.55 40.03 38.55
C ARG A 870 2.46 38.96 38.54
N GLU A 871 1.72 38.79 39.63
CA GLU A 871 0.56 37.88 39.68
C GLU A 871 -0.55 38.36 38.75
N THR A 872 -0.92 39.65 38.82
CA THR A 872 -1.96 40.22 37.94
C THR A 872 -1.60 40.09 36.46
N LEU A 873 -0.32 40.26 36.09
CA LEU A 873 0.16 40.03 34.72
C LEU A 873 0.00 38.56 34.29
N LYS A 874 0.35 37.60 35.16
CA LYS A 874 0.19 36.17 34.91
C LYS A 874 -1.28 35.77 34.76
N GLU A 875 -2.16 36.30 35.61
CA GLU A 875 -3.61 36.07 35.56
C GLU A 875 -4.22 36.56 34.24
N ASN A 876 -3.69 37.67 33.70
CA ASN A 876 -4.11 38.23 32.41
C ASN A 876 -3.33 37.64 31.20
N GLY A 877 -2.56 36.56 31.43
CA GLY A 877 -1.91 35.76 30.39
C GLY A 877 -0.58 36.29 29.87
N PHE A 878 0.02 37.29 30.52
CA PHE A 878 1.37 37.76 30.20
C PHE A 878 2.43 36.86 30.85
N ARG A 879 3.47 36.50 30.10
CA ARG A 879 4.59 35.66 30.57
C ARG A 879 5.91 36.40 30.42
N TRP A 880 6.77 36.29 31.43
CA TRP A 880 8.12 36.86 31.37
C TRP A 880 8.98 36.13 30.35
N SER A 881 9.65 36.88 29.48
CA SER A 881 10.62 36.38 28.50
C SER A 881 12.02 36.84 28.88
N PRO A 882 12.90 35.94 29.37
CA PRO A 882 14.28 36.31 29.70
C PRO A 882 15.08 36.80 28.49
N LYS A 883 14.78 36.27 27.30
CA LYS A 883 15.46 36.65 26.04
C LYS A 883 15.06 38.05 25.57
N ALA A 884 13.79 38.43 25.74
CA ALA A 884 13.29 39.73 25.34
C ALA A 884 13.37 40.78 26.46
N GLY A 885 13.63 40.37 27.71
CA GLY A 885 13.61 41.27 28.87
C GLY A 885 12.24 41.89 29.15
N ALA A 886 11.15 41.25 28.71
CA ALA A 886 9.80 41.81 28.72
C ALA A 886 8.74 40.80 29.17
N TRP A 887 7.65 41.32 29.73
CA TRP A 887 6.41 40.57 29.89
C TRP A 887 5.66 40.56 28.57
N GLN A 888 5.33 39.39 28.03
CA GLN A 888 4.76 39.28 26.70
C GLN A 888 3.62 38.27 26.59
N ARG A 889 2.73 38.52 25.62
CA ARG A 889 1.72 37.56 25.14
C ARG A 889 1.53 37.70 23.63
N GLN A 890 0.83 36.76 23.00
CA GLN A 890 0.49 36.84 21.57
C GLN A 890 -0.32 38.11 21.28
N LEU A 891 0.05 38.83 20.22
CA LEU A 891 -0.62 40.04 19.78
C LEU A 891 -1.96 39.69 19.13
N ASN A 892 -3.04 39.89 19.88
CA ASN A 892 -4.41 39.72 19.42
C ASN A 892 -5.34 40.76 20.09
N ASP A 893 -6.58 40.90 19.63
CA ASP A 893 -7.53 41.88 20.19
C ASP A 893 -7.72 41.70 21.70
N ASN A 894 -7.68 40.44 22.17
CA ASN A 894 -7.76 40.12 23.60
C ASN A 894 -6.51 40.57 24.38
N ALA A 895 -5.34 40.65 23.75
CA ALA A 895 -4.13 41.18 24.37
C ALA A 895 -4.24 42.68 24.63
N ILE A 896 -4.79 43.41 23.65
CA ILE A 896 -5.07 44.85 23.77
C ILE A 896 -6.16 45.06 24.83
N TYR A 897 -7.20 44.24 24.82
CA TYR A 897 -8.29 44.29 25.81
C TYR A 897 -7.80 44.01 27.24
N ALA A 898 -6.97 42.99 27.41
CA ALA A 898 -6.36 42.66 28.70
C ALA A 898 -5.45 43.80 29.18
N ALA A 899 -4.64 44.36 28.28
CA ALA A 899 -3.76 45.48 28.59
C ALA A 899 -4.55 46.73 29.03
N ASP A 900 -5.70 47.02 28.40
CA ASP A 900 -6.58 48.15 28.77
C ASP A 900 -7.20 48.02 30.17
N ARG A 901 -7.33 46.79 30.69
CA ARG A 901 -7.89 46.52 32.03
C ARG A 901 -6.86 46.54 33.14
N LEU A 902 -5.58 46.42 32.82
CA LEU A 902 -4.51 46.42 33.80
C LEU A 902 -4.26 47.85 34.29
N SER A 903 -4.56 48.11 35.57
CA SER A 903 -4.34 49.44 36.17
C SER A 903 -2.88 49.84 36.22
N CYS A 904 -1.96 48.88 36.30
CA CYS A 904 -0.52 49.07 36.41
C CYS A 904 0.18 49.48 35.10
N ILE A 905 -0.50 49.42 33.95
CA ILE A 905 0.07 49.77 32.63
C ILE A 905 -0.80 50.76 31.84
N LYS A 906 -1.57 51.59 32.57
CA LYS A 906 -2.46 52.59 31.97
C LYS A 906 -1.65 53.69 31.26
N PRO A 907 -2.07 54.14 30.06
CA PRO A 907 -1.38 55.22 29.35
C PRO A 907 -1.38 56.52 30.16
N LEU A 908 -0.31 57.31 30.02
CA LEU A 908 -0.23 58.68 30.54
C LEU A 908 -1.35 59.57 29.94
N GLU A 909 -1.86 60.55 30.69
CA GLU A 909 -3.07 61.34 30.35
C GLU A 909 -3.04 61.93 28.92
N ILE A 910 -1.87 62.38 28.46
CA ILE A 910 -1.67 62.99 27.14
C ILE A 910 -1.87 61.96 26.00
N GLN A 911 -1.53 60.69 26.23
CA GLN A 911 -1.68 59.61 25.24
C GLN A 911 -3.08 58.97 25.27
N LYS A 912 -3.82 59.15 26.38
CA LYS A 912 -5.20 58.68 26.54
C LYS A 912 -6.15 59.38 25.56
N GLU A 913 -5.98 60.68 25.33
CA GLU A 913 -6.81 61.46 24.41
C GLU A 913 -6.58 61.07 22.93
N ALA A 914 -5.32 60.87 22.52
CA ALA A 914 -4.96 60.41 21.18
C ALA A 914 -5.46 58.98 20.89
N ARG A 915 -5.39 58.08 21.87
CA ARG A 915 -5.85 56.68 21.75
C ARG A 915 -7.38 56.57 21.75
N THR A 916 -8.08 57.49 22.42
CA THR A 916 -9.54 57.56 22.42
C THR A 916 -10.06 58.15 21.11
N ALA A 917 -9.40 59.17 20.55
CA ALA A 917 -9.72 59.74 19.25
C ALA A 917 -9.62 58.71 18.11
N ALA A 918 -8.59 57.86 18.12
CA ALA A 918 -8.41 56.77 17.14
C ALA A 918 -9.45 55.64 17.26
N LYS A 919 -10.06 55.42 18.44
CA LYS A 919 -11.15 54.44 18.64
C LYS A 919 -12.53 54.92 18.14
N THR A 920 -12.73 56.22 17.91
CA THR A 920 -14.04 56.83 17.58
C THR A 920 -14.45 56.79 16.11
N GLU A 921 -13.58 56.40 15.18
CA GLU A 921 -14.00 56.13 13.79
C GLU A 921 -14.73 54.78 13.70
N LYS A 922 -16.02 54.77 14.06
CA LYS A 922 -16.90 53.62 13.81
C LYS A 922 -17.08 53.41 12.30
N LYS A 923 -16.30 52.50 11.71
CA LYS A 923 -16.64 51.89 10.40
C LYS A 923 -17.86 50.96 10.52
N PRO A 924 -18.69 50.83 9.46
CA PRO A 924 -20.00 50.21 9.55
C PRO A 924 -19.93 48.73 9.95
N SER A 925 -20.98 48.23 10.59
CA SER A 925 -21.08 46.80 10.91
C SER A 925 -21.13 45.95 9.62
N ILE A 926 -20.62 44.72 9.68
CA ILE A 926 -20.64 43.74 8.58
C ILE A 926 -22.07 43.58 8.01
N ARG A 927 -23.11 43.73 8.83
CA ARG A 927 -24.52 43.67 8.43
C ARG A 927 -24.96 44.88 7.60
N ALA A 928 -24.38 46.06 7.83
CA ALA A 928 -24.61 47.27 7.04
C ALA A 928 -23.85 47.23 5.70
N GLN A 929 -22.62 46.68 5.70
CA GLN A 929 -21.86 46.44 4.47
C GLN A 929 -22.56 45.43 3.55
N LEU A 930 -23.04 44.32 4.11
CA LEU A 930 -23.84 43.31 3.39
C LEU A 930 -25.18 43.86 2.87
N ALA A 931 -25.78 44.84 3.55
CA ALA A 931 -26.99 45.51 3.08
C ALA A 931 -26.68 46.45 1.90
N GLN A 932 -25.58 47.21 1.97
CA GLN A 932 -25.10 48.07 0.89
C GLN A 932 -24.71 47.26 -0.36
N ASP A 933 -24.00 46.14 -0.21
CA ASP A 933 -23.60 45.29 -1.34
C ASP A 933 -24.83 44.66 -2.01
N LYS A 934 -25.87 44.34 -1.24
CA LYS A 934 -27.14 43.78 -1.73
C LYS A 934 -28.02 44.83 -2.42
N GLU A 935 -27.95 46.10 -1.99
CA GLU A 935 -28.57 47.23 -2.70
C GLU A 935 -27.81 47.60 -3.98
N ALA A 936 -26.48 47.61 -3.95
CA ALA A 936 -25.63 47.86 -5.11
C ALA A 936 -25.84 46.79 -6.21
N LEU A 937 -26.05 45.52 -5.82
CA LEU A 937 -26.39 44.44 -6.75
C LEU A 937 -27.80 44.58 -7.36
N LYS A 938 -28.74 45.21 -6.65
CA LYS A 938 -30.11 45.49 -7.14
C LYS A 938 -30.17 46.70 -8.07
N ALA A 939 -29.29 47.68 -7.89
CA ALA A 939 -29.26 48.92 -8.66
C ALA A 939 -28.49 48.82 -10.01
N ALA A 940 -27.77 47.72 -10.25
CA ALA A 940 -27.03 47.53 -11.50
C ALA A 940 -27.99 47.31 -12.72
N PRO A 941 -27.90 48.11 -13.79
CA PRO A 941 -28.86 48.06 -14.90
C PRO A 941 -28.69 46.78 -15.76
N LYS A 942 -29.75 45.94 -15.81
CA LYS A 942 -29.83 44.67 -16.55
C LYS A 942 -29.85 44.77 -18.09
N LYS A 943 -29.47 45.88 -18.72
CA LYS A 943 -29.51 46.05 -20.19
C LYS A 943 -28.22 46.66 -20.74
N ALA A 944 -27.14 45.88 -20.75
CA ALA A 944 -25.94 46.21 -21.54
C ALA A 944 -25.12 44.98 -22.00
N ALA A 945 -25.35 43.79 -21.43
CA ALA A 945 -24.53 42.61 -21.73
C ALA A 945 -24.91 41.85 -23.01
N GLU A 946 -26.09 42.06 -23.59
CA GLU A 946 -26.52 41.34 -24.81
C GLU A 946 -26.14 42.02 -26.15
N LYS A 947 -25.72 43.29 -26.14
CA LYS A 947 -25.36 44.00 -27.38
C LYS A 947 -23.86 43.96 -27.72
N SER A 948 -22.99 43.74 -26.73
CA SER A 948 -21.53 43.67 -26.94
C SER A 948 -21.07 42.31 -27.49
N LYS A 949 -21.73 41.20 -27.10
CA LYS A 949 -21.38 39.85 -27.59
C LYS A 949 -21.71 39.57 -29.07
N LYS A 950 -22.64 40.32 -29.68
CA LYS A 950 -22.98 40.18 -31.12
C LYS A 950 -22.10 41.02 -32.06
N GLN A 951 -21.34 42.01 -31.55
CA GLN A 951 -20.44 42.82 -32.38
C GLN A 951 -18.99 42.31 -32.41
N GLY A 952 -18.56 41.50 -31.43
CA GLY A 952 -17.26 40.82 -31.46
C GLY A 952 -17.23 39.62 -32.43
N LEU A 953 -18.35 38.90 -32.58
CA LEU A 953 -18.40 37.66 -33.37
C LEU A 953 -18.45 37.86 -34.91
N VAL A 954 -18.63 39.09 -35.39
CA VAL A 954 -18.63 39.40 -36.84
C VAL A 954 -17.26 39.89 -37.33
N LYS A 955 -16.32 40.20 -36.42
CA LYS A 955 -14.97 40.63 -36.80
C LYS A 955 -13.94 39.50 -36.91
N GLU A 956 -14.14 38.36 -36.26
CA GLU A 956 -13.20 37.22 -36.34
C GLU A 956 -13.49 36.24 -37.49
N LEU A 957 -14.63 36.35 -38.17
CA LEU A 957 -14.96 35.48 -39.33
C LEU A 957 -14.52 36.04 -40.69
N ASN A 958 -13.86 37.21 -40.74
CA ASN A 958 -13.41 37.85 -42.00
C ASN A 958 -11.88 37.96 -42.14
N HIS A 959 -11.07 37.23 -41.35
CA HIS A 959 -9.60 37.21 -41.48
C HIS A 959 -9.02 35.80 -41.66
N ALA A 960 -9.82 34.83 -42.11
CA ALA A 960 -9.37 33.47 -42.43
C ALA A 960 -9.68 33.05 -43.89
N GLU A 961 -9.69 34.01 -44.81
CA GLU A 961 -9.43 33.77 -46.24
C GLU A 961 -8.48 34.87 -46.73
N ILE A 962 -7.17 34.61 -46.64
CA ILE A 962 -6.05 34.95 -47.53
C ILE A 962 -4.84 34.15 -47.06
#